data_AF-A0A2L0EMX5-F1
#
_entry.id   AF-A0A2L0EMX5-F1
#
_cell.length_a   1.000
_cell.length_b   1.000
_cell.length_c   1.000
_cell.angle_alpha   90.00
_cell.angle_beta   90.00
_cell.angle_gamma   90.00
#
_symmetry.space_group_name_H-M   'P 1'
#
loop_
_entity.id
_entity.type
_entity.pdbx_description
1 polymer ?
#
loop_
_entity_poly.entity_id
_entity_poly.type
_entity_poly.pdbx_seq_one_letter_code
_entity_poly.pdbx_strand_id
1 'polypeptide(L)'
;MHMEHRTRTYRHRGMAMASLLGMATLTAFACSDAPGPAPVQPGSGGSAPPPLTTAAPLPTSETPPEGAGAPPAEAELVSGQDPANTYLRAIGSLGRSTRCTGSFIKTSENADAPAYVLTAGHCAKNPYEVSMYFGVGVDELPESTLSFYFNFFSDVPEAEQVRAEGLRIAYVTMKGADVALIELDHTIGELQALGIEPLPLAGAAPAAGAPIELAGVPVEHDGGAYAQQYVRRARCAEGDRRPDVVEHTWYWHDMHVNECQGMGPGASGGPALDQLGRVFGVFNSHFTTLQPLDTCYVNYPCEVGDGQPERGVEGASYVVDATTVAACFDAEGRFDLTSAGCTLAPGLTASLPEPPSRIDTPTQGDPPEPSTWGVSLSPASHTHYRYKVGPVQSVDCRSAEGYSDPIGIEDDRIATLAVPAEEGLYAMCILTGSVDAYGATWQPTEHPTVIVKKVREVDEVASGPDAIDVTTEQVFDIAHRAVEIYQGHAAAHDARFLVNYGTAFNTLIDIQADRDWQINLGVTLRKQGLTPPDIVAFITCHEMGHALGGFPFKRGPAQTAQVEGLATGQYGTVSSAEGQSDYFASKECLPRVWAADLEVNAMFRATVSEYAKTRCDAAWEDVDAQNLCYRIAAVAEGFGIWRRGSDPGESTIPVPRLDTPSTIEVPGTNADNPPGQCRVDTIFQGALCGTKFRGTDIPGLIPPYEQVLTLSPEVEAAAAPDSCTEGPGSRPRCWFAPNATAADCTGIPPTGKCDVVDGQSAQVFCDDENGIQVTICEPGAPCTVDEDGWAFCTP
;
A
#
# COMPACT_ATOMS: atom_id res chain seq x y z
N MET A 1 -41.96 -46.68 5.99
CA MET A 1 -43.11 -45.93 6.54
C MET A 1 -42.54 -44.61 7.03
N HIS A 2 -42.58 -43.56 6.18
CA HIS A 2 -43.51 -42.41 6.24
C HIS A 2 -43.18 -41.50 7.43
N MET A 3 -42.95 -40.18 7.34
CA MET A 3 -43.15 -39.10 6.33
C MET A 3 -42.23 -37.93 6.81
N GLU A 4 -41.48 -37.22 5.95
CA GLU A 4 -41.75 -35.85 5.40
C GLU A 4 -41.99 -34.75 6.46
N HIS A 5 -41.59 -33.47 6.36
CA HIS A 5 -40.87 -32.56 5.44
C HIS A 5 -40.80 -31.20 6.23
N ARG A 6 -39.91 -30.22 6.05
CA ARG A 6 -39.70 -29.34 4.88
C ARG A 6 -38.48 -28.44 5.12
N THR A 7 -37.57 -28.38 4.16
CA THR A 7 -36.70 -27.22 3.89
C THR A 7 -37.02 -26.72 2.48
N ARG A 8 -37.18 -25.39 2.34
CA ARG A 8 -37.46 -24.70 1.07
C ARG A 8 -36.15 -24.27 0.44
N THR A 9 -35.81 -24.84 -0.71
CA THR A 9 -34.83 -24.31 -1.66
C THR A 9 -35.51 -23.38 -2.67
N TYR A 10 -34.98 -22.18 -2.88
CA TYR A 10 -35.28 -21.38 -4.07
C TYR A 10 -34.19 -21.60 -5.13
N ARG A 11 -34.65 -21.84 -6.36
CA ARG A 11 -33.88 -22.27 -7.54
C ARG A 11 -33.30 -21.08 -8.31
N HIS A 12 -32.04 -21.22 -8.73
CA HIS A 12 -31.52 -20.61 -9.96
C HIS A 12 -32.21 -21.20 -11.21
N ARG A 13 -32.55 -20.35 -12.18
CA ARG A 13 -32.98 -20.77 -13.52
C ARG A 13 -31.80 -20.63 -14.48
N GLY A 14 -31.21 -21.78 -14.86
CA GLY A 14 -30.52 -21.93 -16.13
C GLY A 14 -31.53 -22.26 -17.23
N MET A 15 -31.37 -21.64 -18.41
CA MET A 15 -32.11 -21.99 -19.62
C MET A 15 -31.20 -22.83 -20.52
N ALA A 16 -31.67 -24.04 -20.84
CA ALA A 16 -30.98 -25.01 -21.67
C ALA A 16 -31.31 -24.82 -23.16
N MET A 17 -30.32 -25.23 -23.97
CA MET A 17 -30.38 -25.44 -25.41
C MET A 17 -31.54 -26.32 -25.87
N ALA A 18 -32.04 -26.04 -27.08
CA ALA A 18 -32.78 -27.00 -27.89
C ALA A 18 -32.16 -27.05 -29.31
N SER A 19 -31.73 -28.24 -29.70
CA SER A 19 -31.23 -28.58 -31.04
C SER A 19 -32.40 -28.78 -32.02
N LEU A 20 -32.22 -28.40 -33.29
CA LEU A 20 -33.02 -28.90 -34.41
C LEU A 20 -32.16 -28.96 -35.69
N LEU A 21 -32.31 -30.09 -36.39
CA LEU A 21 -31.62 -30.50 -37.60
C LEU A 21 -31.87 -29.57 -38.81
N GLY A 22 -30.88 -29.49 -39.71
CA GLY A 22 -31.05 -29.06 -41.10
C GLY A 22 -29.85 -29.47 -41.97
N MET A 23 -30.08 -30.35 -42.95
CA MET A 23 -29.12 -30.91 -43.91
C MET A 23 -28.75 -29.95 -45.06
N ALA A 24 -27.55 -30.19 -45.62
CA ALA A 24 -27.09 -29.98 -47.01
C ALA A 24 -26.90 -28.50 -47.46
N THR A 25 -25.91 -28.09 -48.26
CA THR A 25 -25.22 -28.71 -49.42
C THR A 25 -23.84 -28.05 -49.65
N LEU A 26 -22.91 -28.82 -50.25
CA LEU A 26 -21.67 -28.35 -50.87
C LEU A 26 -21.89 -27.32 -52.00
N THR A 27 -21.00 -26.32 -52.11
CA THR A 27 -20.36 -25.94 -53.39
C THR A 27 -19.03 -25.23 -53.13
N ALA A 28 -17.98 -25.72 -53.81
CA ALA A 28 -16.65 -25.13 -53.90
C ALA A 28 -16.53 -24.25 -55.16
N PHE A 29 -15.75 -23.16 -55.11
CA PHE A 29 -14.99 -22.52 -56.20
C PHE A 29 -14.07 -21.47 -55.53
N ALA A 30 -12.77 -21.71 -55.38
CA ALA A 30 -11.66 -21.55 -56.34
C ALA A 30 -11.19 -20.10 -56.56
N CYS A 31 -9.86 -19.96 -56.46
CA CYS A 31 -8.99 -18.78 -56.52
C CYS A 31 -9.18 -17.88 -57.75
N SER A 32 -8.80 -16.59 -57.60
CA SER A 32 -7.83 -15.95 -58.52
C SER A 32 -7.47 -14.50 -58.11
N ASP A 33 -6.17 -14.29 -57.99
CA ASP A 33 -5.34 -13.18 -58.50
C ASP A 33 -5.56 -11.71 -58.10
N ALA A 34 -4.49 -11.17 -57.49
CA ALA A 34 -4.14 -9.77 -57.44
C ALA A 34 -3.76 -9.21 -58.82
N PRO A 35 -3.76 -7.87 -58.97
CA PRO A 35 -2.49 -7.22 -59.28
C PRO A 35 -2.25 -5.90 -58.52
N GLY A 36 -0.97 -5.65 -58.26
CA GLY A 36 -0.43 -4.40 -57.71
C GLY A 36 -0.29 -3.26 -58.74
N PRO A 37 0.47 -2.20 -58.42
CA PRO A 37 -0.01 -0.82 -58.46
C PRO A 37 0.47 -0.01 -59.68
N ALA A 38 -0.17 1.13 -59.93
CA ALA A 38 0.28 2.14 -60.89
C ALA A 38 0.34 3.55 -60.25
N PRO A 39 1.30 4.39 -60.66
CA PRO A 39 1.67 5.64 -59.99
C PRO A 39 0.87 6.84 -60.52
N VAL A 40 0.62 7.84 -59.67
CA VAL A 40 0.05 9.13 -60.09
C VAL A 40 0.94 10.28 -59.60
N GLN A 41 1.34 11.11 -60.57
CA GLN A 41 2.14 12.34 -60.47
C GLN A 41 1.32 13.52 -59.90
N PRO A 42 1.98 14.60 -59.43
CA PRO A 42 1.37 15.61 -58.57
C PRO A 42 0.59 16.68 -59.35
N GLY A 43 -0.65 16.94 -58.91
CA GLY A 43 -1.49 18.04 -59.40
C GLY A 43 -1.34 19.28 -58.52
N SER A 44 -0.85 20.36 -59.13
CA SER A 44 -0.83 21.72 -58.58
C SER A 44 -2.24 22.32 -58.53
N GLY A 45 -2.70 22.72 -57.36
CA GLY A 45 -3.93 23.47 -57.18
C GLY A 45 -3.92 24.18 -55.83
N GLY A 46 -3.61 25.47 -55.84
CA GLY A 46 -3.54 26.28 -54.64
C GLY A 46 -4.92 26.70 -54.13
N SER A 47 -5.07 26.61 -52.81
CA SER A 47 -5.91 27.50 -52.01
C SER A 47 -5.13 27.78 -50.73
N ALA A 48 -4.69 29.03 -50.57
CA ALA A 48 -3.94 29.47 -49.39
C ALA A 48 -4.81 29.33 -48.11
N PRO A 49 -4.29 28.74 -47.03
CA PRO A 49 -4.92 28.84 -45.71
C PRO A 49 -4.71 30.25 -45.12
N PRO A 50 -5.63 30.73 -44.27
CA PRO A 50 -5.49 32.02 -43.58
C PRO A 50 -4.28 31.99 -42.63
N PRO A 51 -3.70 33.16 -42.28
CA PRO A 51 -2.45 33.21 -41.52
C PRO A 51 -2.63 32.63 -40.11
N LEU A 52 -1.75 31.69 -39.77
CA LEU A 52 -1.49 31.25 -38.40
C LEU A 52 -1.18 32.48 -37.54
N THR A 53 -2.02 32.74 -36.53
CA THR A 53 -1.68 33.63 -35.44
C THR A 53 -0.52 33.01 -34.67
N THR A 54 0.66 33.57 -34.87
CA THR A 54 1.88 33.23 -34.13
C THR A 54 1.66 33.48 -32.64
N ALA A 55 1.72 32.42 -31.84
CA ALA A 55 2.09 32.55 -30.44
C ALA A 55 3.46 33.26 -30.38
N ALA A 56 3.62 34.20 -29.46
CA ALA A 56 4.90 34.85 -29.24
C ALA A 56 5.92 33.78 -28.81
N PRO A 57 7.12 33.72 -29.40
CA PRO A 57 8.20 32.89 -28.88
C PRO A 57 8.53 33.36 -27.45
N LEU A 58 8.96 32.42 -26.60
CA LEU A 58 9.54 32.76 -25.30
C LEU A 58 10.61 33.84 -25.48
N PRO A 59 10.79 34.74 -24.50
CA PRO A 59 11.97 35.59 -24.49
C PRO A 59 13.20 34.67 -24.58
N THR A 60 14.00 34.86 -25.62
CA THR A 60 15.30 34.21 -25.75
C THR A 60 16.07 34.51 -24.47
N SER A 61 16.32 33.49 -23.65
CA SER A 61 17.35 33.58 -22.63
C SER A 61 18.64 33.92 -23.35
N GLU A 62 19.29 34.98 -22.91
CA GLU A 62 20.68 35.22 -23.25
C GLU A 62 21.44 33.91 -22.99
N THR A 63 22.30 33.54 -23.94
CA THR A 63 23.30 32.47 -23.76
C THR A 63 23.83 32.53 -22.34
N PRO A 64 23.77 31.43 -21.56
CA PRO A 64 24.24 31.47 -20.19
C PRO A 64 25.71 31.93 -20.20
N PRO A 65 26.09 32.91 -19.36
CA PRO A 65 27.48 33.29 -19.25
C PRO A 65 28.28 32.02 -18.92
N GLU A 66 29.37 31.83 -19.64
CA GLU A 66 30.34 30.78 -19.40
C GLU A 66 30.74 30.84 -17.91
N GLY A 67 30.25 29.89 -17.12
CA GLY A 67 30.28 29.93 -15.65
C GLY A 67 28.92 29.88 -14.93
N ALA A 68 27.88 29.30 -15.52
CA ALA A 68 26.65 28.98 -14.79
C ALA A 68 27.00 28.14 -13.55
N GLY A 69 26.80 28.71 -12.37
CA GLY A 69 26.94 28.00 -11.11
C GLY A 69 25.98 26.80 -11.06
N ALA A 70 26.22 25.89 -10.12
CA ALA A 70 25.32 24.77 -9.85
C ALA A 70 23.87 25.25 -9.73
N PRO A 71 22.88 24.48 -10.23
CA PRO A 71 21.47 24.81 -10.10
C PRO A 71 21.12 25.09 -8.62
N PRO A 72 20.18 26.01 -8.35
CA PRO A 72 19.76 26.30 -6.99
C PRO A 72 19.15 25.05 -6.34
N ALA A 73 19.48 24.80 -5.08
CA ALA A 73 19.00 23.64 -4.30
C ALA A 73 17.49 23.67 -3.99
N GLU A 74 16.80 24.76 -4.30
CA GLU A 74 15.37 24.95 -4.10
C GLU A 74 14.67 25.34 -5.40
N ALA A 75 13.45 24.82 -5.59
CA ALA A 75 12.60 25.18 -6.72
C ALA A 75 12.02 26.58 -6.51
N GLU A 76 12.04 27.40 -7.55
CA GLU A 76 11.59 28.79 -7.54
C GLU A 76 10.09 28.87 -7.23
N LEU A 77 9.70 29.61 -6.18
CA LEU A 77 8.31 29.96 -5.93
C LEU A 77 7.82 30.94 -7.01
N VAL A 78 6.79 30.54 -7.74
CA VAL A 78 6.30 31.28 -8.89
C VAL A 78 5.21 32.27 -8.48
N SER A 79 5.27 33.49 -9.01
CA SER A 79 4.21 34.50 -8.87
C SER A 79 3.16 34.32 -9.98
N GLY A 80 1.88 34.22 -9.59
CA GLY A 80 0.75 34.16 -10.51
C GLY A 80 0.37 35.52 -11.12
N GLN A 81 0.95 36.61 -10.60
CA GLN A 81 0.77 37.98 -11.09
C GLN A 81 1.70 38.32 -12.26
N ASP A 82 2.77 37.55 -12.47
CA ASP A 82 3.67 37.72 -13.61
C ASP A 82 3.06 37.08 -14.88
N PRO A 83 2.79 37.86 -15.94
CA PRO A 83 2.25 37.34 -17.19
C PRO A 83 3.11 36.22 -17.82
N ALA A 84 4.43 36.22 -17.59
CA ALA A 84 5.32 35.18 -18.10
C ALA A 84 4.98 33.78 -17.53
N ASN A 85 4.30 33.70 -16.39
CA ASN A 85 3.95 32.46 -15.72
C ASN A 85 2.51 32.00 -16.00
N THR A 86 1.81 32.63 -16.94
CA THR A 86 0.38 32.33 -17.19
C THR A 86 0.14 30.88 -17.58
N TYR A 87 1.06 30.23 -18.30
CA TYR A 87 0.97 28.81 -18.64
C TYR A 87 0.98 27.89 -17.40
N LEU A 88 1.60 28.32 -16.29
CA LEU A 88 1.65 27.56 -15.05
C LEU A 88 0.32 27.57 -14.28
N ARG A 89 -0.70 28.31 -14.74
CA ARG A 89 -2.05 28.22 -14.19
C ARG A 89 -2.67 26.84 -14.38
N ALA A 90 -2.22 26.11 -15.40
CA ALA A 90 -2.62 24.75 -15.72
C ALA A 90 -2.07 23.68 -14.76
N ILE A 91 -1.19 24.06 -13.83
CA ILE A 91 -0.66 23.16 -12.80
C ILE A 91 -1.68 23.08 -11.67
N GLY A 92 -2.22 21.89 -11.47
CA GLY A 92 -3.23 21.61 -10.46
C GLY A 92 -2.61 20.96 -9.22
N SER A 93 -2.87 21.53 -8.04
CA SER A 93 -2.63 20.85 -6.76
C SER A 93 -3.73 19.80 -6.53
N LEU A 94 -3.36 18.55 -6.24
CA LEU A 94 -4.31 17.48 -5.95
C LEU A 94 -4.49 17.34 -4.42
N GLY A 95 -5.69 17.71 -3.94
CA GLY A 95 -6.04 17.76 -2.51
C GLY A 95 -6.33 16.39 -1.88
N ARG A 96 -5.33 15.50 -1.80
CA ARG A 96 -5.37 14.21 -1.08
C ARG A 96 -4.35 14.14 0.06
N SER A 97 -4.39 13.07 0.86
CA SER A 97 -3.43 12.79 1.95
C SER A 97 -1.96 12.80 1.50
N THR A 98 -1.69 12.48 0.22
CA THR A 98 -0.35 12.46 -0.39
C THR A 98 0.05 13.79 -1.06
N ARG A 99 -0.85 14.78 -1.15
CA ARG A 99 -0.65 16.12 -1.75
C ARG A 99 0.14 16.11 -3.07
N CYS A 100 -0.42 15.56 -4.15
CA CYS A 100 0.24 15.48 -5.47
C CYS A 100 0.03 16.72 -6.36
N THR A 101 0.62 16.69 -7.55
CA THR A 101 0.41 17.66 -8.65
C THR A 101 -0.20 16.96 -9.87
N GLY A 102 -0.95 17.69 -10.69
CA GLY A 102 -1.35 17.29 -12.04
C GLY A 102 -1.27 18.43 -13.04
N SER A 103 -1.37 18.11 -14.33
CA SER A 103 -1.26 19.05 -15.44
C SER A 103 -2.50 19.01 -16.32
N PHE A 104 -3.21 20.13 -16.49
CA PHE A 104 -4.26 20.20 -17.52
C PHE A 104 -3.61 20.22 -18.91
N ILE A 105 -3.87 19.17 -19.71
CA ILE A 105 -3.20 18.94 -21.01
C ILE A 105 -4.13 19.22 -22.20
N LYS A 106 -3.52 19.62 -23.32
CA LYS A 106 -4.23 19.94 -24.56
C LYS A 106 -4.47 18.68 -25.38
N THR A 107 -5.66 18.10 -25.22
CA THR A 107 -6.08 16.87 -25.90
C THR A 107 -6.83 17.13 -27.22
N SER A 108 -7.41 18.33 -27.39
CA SER A 108 -8.08 18.75 -28.63
C SER A 108 -8.10 20.27 -28.78
N GLU A 109 -8.37 20.74 -30.00
CA GLU A 109 -8.73 22.14 -30.28
C GLU A 109 -10.25 22.38 -30.09
N ASN A 110 -11.05 21.33 -29.92
CA ASN A 110 -12.48 21.43 -29.68
C ASN A 110 -12.75 21.88 -28.23
N ALA A 111 -13.31 23.08 -28.06
CA ALA A 111 -13.66 23.62 -26.76
C ALA A 111 -14.71 22.76 -26.00
N ASP A 112 -15.56 22.02 -26.71
CA ASP A 112 -16.57 21.14 -26.12
C ASP A 112 -16.01 19.75 -25.72
N ALA A 113 -14.73 19.47 -26.01
CA ALA A 113 -14.10 18.22 -25.62
C ALA A 113 -13.90 18.15 -24.09
N PRO A 114 -13.94 16.96 -23.47
CA PRO A 114 -13.64 16.81 -22.05
C PRO A 114 -12.22 17.28 -21.73
N ALA A 115 -12.05 17.92 -20.58
CA ALA A 115 -10.73 18.27 -20.07
C ALA A 115 -10.08 17.06 -19.38
N TYR A 116 -8.76 16.92 -19.56
CA TYR A 116 -7.99 15.86 -18.92
C TYR A 116 -6.80 16.42 -18.15
N VAL A 117 -6.55 15.82 -16.98
CA VAL A 117 -5.33 16.01 -16.21
C VAL A 117 -4.40 14.82 -16.41
N LEU A 118 -3.15 15.11 -16.76
CA LEU A 118 -2.04 14.17 -16.71
C LEU A 118 -1.35 14.27 -15.35
N THR A 119 -1.18 13.15 -14.66
CA THR A 119 -0.52 13.05 -13.35
C THR A 119 0.19 11.68 -13.22
N ALA A 120 0.81 11.41 -12.08
CA ALA A 120 1.38 10.10 -11.78
C ALA A 120 0.28 9.12 -11.35
N GLY A 121 0.44 7.84 -11.67
CA GLY A 121 -0.46 6.76 -11.25
C GLY A 121 -0.61 6.65 -9.74
N HIS A 122 0.48 6.77 -8.98
CA HIS A 122 0.44 6.77 -7.51
C HIS A 122 -0.33 7.95 -6.88
N CYS A 123 -0.61 8.99 -7.66
CA CYS A 123 -1.44 10.12 -7.23
C CYS A 123 -2.94 9.84 -7.40
N ALA A 124 -3.30 9.00 -8.38
CA ALA A 124 -4.68 8.66 -8.69
C ALA A 124 -5.24 7.56 -7.77
N LYS A 125 -4.44 6.54 -7.44
CA LYS A 125 -4.82 5.38 -6.62
C LYS A 125 -3.78 5.09 -5.55
N ASN A 126 -4.14 4.31 -4.52
CA ASN A 126 -3.18 3.94 -3.48
C ASN A 126 -2.06 3.08 -4.09
N PRO A 127 -0.79 3.53 -4.05
CA PRO A 127 0.30 2.84 -4.72
C PRO A 127 0.59 1.43 -4.20
N TYR A 128 0.15 1.13 -2.97
CA TYR A 128 0.38 -0.17 -2.32
C TYR A 128 -0.70 -1.22 -2.62
N GLU A 129 -1.68 -0.90 -3.47
CA GLU A 129 -2.64 -1.89 -3.96
C GLU A 129 -2.00 -2.83 -4.98
N VAL A 130 -2.42 -4.11 -4.98
CA VAL A 130 -1.91 -5.13 -5.93
C VAL A 130 -2.09 -4.70 -7.39
N SER A 131 -3.21 -4.04 -7.68
CA SER A 131 -3.51 -3.52 -9.02
C SER A 131 -2.50 -2.46 -9.49
N MET A 132 -1.87 -1.76 -8.56
CA MET A 132 -0.88 -0.71 -8.85
C MET A 132 0.53 -1.27 -9.04
N TYR A 133 0.87 -2.43 -8.47
CA TYR A 133 2.17 -3.04 -8.72
C TYR A 133 2.32 -3.61 -10.14
N PHE A 134 1.28 -4.26 -10.65
CA PHE A 134 1.40 -5.08 -11.87
C PHE A 134 0.28 -4.86 -12.90
N GLY A 135 -0.71 -4.03 -12.57
CA GLY A 135 -1.91 -3.83 -13.35
C GLY A 135 -1.94 -2.52 -14.14
N VAL A 136 -3.02 -2.39 -14.93
CA VAL A 136 -3.38 -1.18 -15.66
C VAL A 136 -4.89 -0.99 -15.49
N GLY A 137 -5.28 0.15 -14.96
CA GLY A 137 -6.68 0.55 -14.85
C GLY A 137 -7.11 1.37 -16.07
N VAL A 138 -8.28 1.07 -16.61
CA VAL A 138 -8.87 1.75 -17.77
C VAL A 138 -10.34 1.96 -17.48
N ASP A 139 -10.80 3.20 -17.69
CA ASP A 139 -12.23 3.54 -17.53
C ASP A 139 -12.79 3.20 -16.13
N GLU A 140 -12.08 3.64 -15.09
CA GLU A 140 -12.46 3.41 -13.69
C GLU A 140 -13.12 4.64 -13.06
N LEU A 141 -14.01 4.40 -12.09
CA LEU A 141 -14.47 5.46 -11.20
C LEU A 141 -13.42 5.68 -10.09
N PRO A 142 -13.11 6.93 -9.72
CA PRO A 142 -12.27 7.20 -8.56
C PRO A 142 -12.89 6.63 -7.26
N GLU A 143 -12.10 5.92 -6.46
CA GLU A 143 -12.55 5.38 -5.16
C GLU A 143 -12.82 6.49 -4.14
N SER A 144 -12.17 7.64 -4.31
CA SER A 144 -12.50 8.88 -3.61
C SER A 144 -12.44 10.05 -4.58
N THR A 145 -13.05 11.16 -4.18
CA THR A 145 -12.99 12.41 -4.92
C THR A 145 -11.54 12.84 -5.20
N LEU A 146 -11.25 13.18 -6.46
CA LEU A 146 -9.98 13.75 -6.92
C LEU A 146 -10.17 15.24 -7.23
N SER A 147 -9.91 16.12 -6.26
CA SER A 147 -10.07 17.57 -6.44
C SER A 147 -8.75 18.23 -6.85
N PHE A 148 -8.74 18.86 -8.03
CA PHE A 148 -7.63 19.65 -8.54
C PHE A 148 -7.89 21.14 -8.32
N TYR A 149 -6.88 21.84 -7.79
CA TYR A 149 -6.88 23.29 -7.59
C TYR A 149 -5.87 23.92 -8.53
N PHE A 150 -6.36 24.61 -9.57
CA PHE A 150 -5.59 25.35 -10.57
C PHE A 150 -5.44 26.82 -10.19
N ASN A 151 -4.56 27.54 -10.90
CA ASN A 151 -4.17 28.90 -10.56
C ASN A 151 -3.65 29.03 -9.10
N PHE A 152 -2.95 27.98 -8.65
CA PHE A 152 -2.59 27.75 -7.24
C PHE A 152 -1.26 28.42 -6.86
N PHE A 153 -1.22 29.76 -6.91
CA PHE A 153 -0.05 30.57 -6.56
C PHE A 153 -0.18 31.24 -5.19
N SER A 154 0.97 31.52 -4.56
CA SER A 154 1.00 32.13 -3.21
C SER A 154 0.43 33.56 -3.14
N ASP A 155 0.36 34.24 -4.28
CA ASP A 155 -0.06 35.63 -4.45
C ASP A 155 -1.36 35.75 -5.27
N VAL A 156 -2.07 34.64 -5.45
CA VAL A 156 -3.42 34.59 -6.03
C VAL A 156 -4.43 34.32 -4.89
N PRO A 157 -5.47 35.15 -4.73
CA PRO A 157 -6.51 34.91 -3.72
C PRO A 157 -7.19 33.55 -3.94
N GLU A 158 -7.56 32.87 -2.84
CA GLU A 158 -8.24 31.57 -2.90
C GLU A 158 -9.52 31.59 -3.75
N ALA A 159 -10.26 32.71 -3.75
CA ALA A 159 -11.46 32.90 -4.57
C ALA A 159 -11.20 32.97 -6.09
N GLU A 160 -9.94 33.15 -6.50
CA GLU A 160 -9.51 33.14 -7.91
C GLU A 160 -8.86 31.80 -8.32
N GLN A 161 -8.75 30.85 -7.38
CA GLN A 161 -8.35 29.49 -7.69
C GLN A 161 -9.51 28.74 -8.35
N VAL A 162 -9.17 27.87 -9.29
CA VAL A 162 -10.16 27.10 -10.05
C VAL A 162 -10.15 25.67 -9.56
N ARG A 163 -11.28 25.20 -9.03
CA ARG A 163 -11.45 23.82 -8.56
C ARG A 163 -12.13 22.99 -9.67
N ALA A 164 -11.56 21.84 -9.98
CA ALA A 164 -12.15 20.85 -10.88
C ALA A 164 -12.06 19.44 -10.26
N GLU A 165 -13.08 18.63 -10.48
CA GLU A 165 -13.17 17.27 -9.95
C GLU A 165 -12.89 16.22 -11.01
N GLY A 166 -12.13 15.19 -10.66
CA GLY A 166 -11.99 14.01 -11.48
C GLY A 166 -13.30 13.21 -11.51
N LEU A 167 -13.94 13.14 -12.68
CA LEU A 167 -15.12 12.29 -12.91
C LEU A 167 -14.73 10.83 -13.12
N ARG A 168 -13.59 10.60 -13.77
CA ARG A 168 -13.21 9.29 -14.29
C ARG A 168 -11.70 9.16 -14.37
N ILE A 169 -11.17 8.02 -13.95
CA ILE A 169 -9.80 7.63 -14.23
C ILE A 169 -9.80 6.98 -15.61
N ALA A 170 -9.46 7.75 -16.64
CA ALA A 170 -9.43 7.26 -18.02
C ALA A 170 -8.34 6.20 -18.22
N TYR A 171 -7.21 6.39 -17.55
CA TYR A 171 -6.07 5.48 -17.54
C TYR A 171 -5.27 5.64 -16.25
N VAL A 172 -4.73 4.55 -15.70
CA VAL A 172 -3.80 4.57 -14.56
C VAL A 172 -2.90 3.34 -14.55
N THR A 173 -1.61 3.53 -14.30
CA THR A 173 -0.68 2.41 -14.04
C THR A 173 0.58 2.89 -13.32
N MET A 174 1.21 2.00 -12.55
CA MET A 174 2.62 2.09 -12.16
C MET A 174 3.46 0.94 -12.73
N LYS A 175 2.87 0.10 -13.59
CA LYS A 175 3.53 -1.04 -14.23
C LYS A 175 4.31 -0.53 -15.44
N GLY A 176 5.65 -0.55 -15.35
CA GLY A 176 6.53 -0.14 -16.43
C GLY A 176 6.62 1.38 -16.65
N ALA A 177 5.61 2.13 -16.23
CA ALA A 177 5.57 3.60 -16.18
C ALA A 177 4.59 4.04 -15.07
N ASP A 178 4.81 5.19 -14.45
CA ASP A 178 3.94 5.77 -13.41
C ASP A 178 3.14 6.95 -13.98
N VAL A 179 1.93 6.67 -14.46
CA VAL A 179 1.12 7.67 -15.18
C VAL A 179 -0.38 7.43 -14.99
N ALA A 180 -1.14 8.52 -14.92
CA ALA A 180 -2.59 8.52 -14.96
C ALA A 180 -3.16 9.68 -15.78
N LEU A 181 -4.32 9.42 -16.39
CA LEU A 181 -5.14 10.39 -17.10
C LEU A 181 -6.50 10.48 -16.42
N ILE A 182 -6.83 11.66 -15.91
CA ILE A 182 -8.07 11.91 -15.17
C ILE A 182 -8.97 12.81 -16.02
N GLU A 183 -10.17 12.32 -16.37
CA GLU A 183 -11.20 13.15 -17.00
C GLU A 183 -11.85 14.03 -15.93
N LEU A 184 -11.93 15.34 -16.20
CA LEU A 184 -12.51 16.31 -15.29
C LEU A 184 -14.00 16.50 -15.52
N ASP A 185 -14.67 17.11 -14.55
CA ASP A 185 -16.06 17.59 -14.62
C ASP A 185 -16.26 18.85 -15.47
N HIS A 186 -15.23 19.22 -16.24
CA HIS A 186 -15.20 20.37 -17.11
C HIS A 186 -14.78 19.95 -18.52
N THR A 187 -15.22 20.73 -19.50
CA THR A 187 -14.67 20.74 -20.86
C THR A 187 -13.42 21.63 -20.95
N ILE A 188 -12.67 21.49 -22.05
CA ILE A 188 -11.50 22.33 -22.34
C ILE A 188 -11.91 23.81 -22.34
N GLY A 189 -13.00 24.15 -23.02
CA GLY A 189 -13.48 25.52 -23.17
C GLY A 189 -13.96 26.15 -21.86
N GLU A 190 -14.54 25.35 -20.95
CA GLU A 190 -14.94 25.82 -19.63
C GLU A 190 -13.74 26.22 -18.78
N LEU A 191 -12.65 25.42 -18.77
CA LEU A 191 -11.42 25.78 -18.06
C LEU A 191 -10.72 26.99 -18.69
N GLN A 192 -10.69 27.08 -20.02
CA GLN A 192 -10.16 28.25 -20.72
C GLN A 192 -10.94 29.53 -20.39
N ALA A 193 -12.28 29.44 -20.29
CA ALA A 193 -13.12 30.56 -19.89
C ALA A 193 -12.84 31.03 -18.45
N LEU A 194 -12.32 30.14 -17.59
CA LEU A 194 -11.83 30.43 -16.25
C LEU A 194 -10.37 30.90 -16.22
N GLY A 195 -9.74 31.07 -17.39
CA GLY A 195 -8.36 31.55 -17.52
C GLY A 195 -7.28 30.49 -17.32
N ILE A 196 -7.65 29.20 -17.42
CA ILE A 196 -6.75 28.05 -17.33
C ILE A 196 -6.57 27.48 -18.75
N GLU A 197 -5.44 27.77 -19.38
CA GLU A 197 -5.13 27.27 -20.73
C GLU A 197 -4.47 25.88 -20.67
N PRO A 198 -4.84 24.92 -21.52
CA PRO A 198 -4.24 23.59 -21.51
C PRO A 198 -2.79 23.61 -22.02
N LEU A 199 -1.93 22.80 -21.41
CA LEU A 199 -0.53 22.64 -21.81
C LEU A 199 -0.42 21.75 -23.06
N PRO A 200 0.27 22.18 -24.13
CA PRO A 200 0.49 21.34 -25.31
C PRO A 200 1.34 20.11 -24.98
N LEU A 201 1.11 19.00 -25.67
CA LEU A 201 1.92 17.79 -25.55
C LEU A 201 3.09 17.78 -26.56
N ALA A 202 4.27 17.32 -26.14
CA ALA A 202 5.42 17.14 -27.01
C ALA A 202 5.34 15.78 -27.73
N GLY A 203 5.63 15.76 -29.04
CA GLY A 203 5.68 14.50 -29.80
C GLY A 203 7.04 13.80 -29.78
N ALA A 204 8.03 14.35 -29.05
CA ALA A 204 9.35 13.78 -28.87
C ALA A 204 10.02 14.40 -27.64
N ALA A 205 10.92 13.63 -27.02
CA ALA A 205 11.75 14.10 -25.93
C ALA A 205 12.70 15.23 -26.38
N PRO A 206 13.04 16.18 -25.49
CA PRO A 206 14.14 17.10 -25.71
C PRO A 206 15.46 16.35 -25.93
N ALA A 207 16.37 16.92 -26.71
CA ALA A 207 17.73 16.36 -26.83
C ALA A 207 18.50 16.57 -25.53
N ALA A 208 19.45 15.67 -25.23
CA ALA A 208 20.36 15.84 -24.10
C ALA A 208 21.01 17.24 -24.10
N GLY A 209 21.03 17.88 -22.94
CA GLY A 209 21.52 19.25 -22.75
C GLY A 209 20.52 20.35 -23.14
N ALA A 210 19.36 20.02 -23.71
CA ALA A 210 18.33 21.02 -24.01
C ALA A 210 17.70 21.56 -22.71
N PRO A 211 17.35 22.85 -22.65
CA PRO A 211 16.73 23.42 -21.47
C PRO A 211 15.33 22.86 -21.26
N ILE A 212 15.04 22.48 -20.02
CA ILE A 212 13.75 21.95 -19.56
C ILE A 212 13.30 22.65 -18.28
N GLU A 213 12.02 22.47 -17.96
CA GLU A 213 11.41 22.96 -16.73
C GLU A 213 10.53 21.88 -16.10
N LEU A 214 10.75 21.59 -14.82
CA LEU A 214 9.79 20.84 -14.00
C LEU A 214 8.93 21.84 -13.24
N ALA A 215 7.63 21.59 -13.15
CA ALA A 215 6.70 22.41 -12.36
C ALA A 215 5.84 21.53 -11.44
N GLY A 216 5.51 22.04 -10.25
CA GLY A 216 4.57 21.36 -9.36
C GLY A 216 4.40 22.07 -8.02
N VAL A 217 3.75 21.39 -7.08
CA VAL A 217 3.43 21.91 -5.74
C VAL A 217 4.15 21.06 -4.68
N PRO A 218 5.49 21.11 -4.59
CA PRO A 218 6.21 20.31 -3.62
C PRO A 218 5.90 20.78 -2.19
N VAL A 219 5.76 19.81 -1.30
CA VAL A 219 5.58 19.97 0.14
C VAL A 219 6.95 20.06 0.82
N GLU A 220 7.92 19.32 0.31
CA GLU A 220 9.27 19.17 0.87
C GLU A 220 10.33 19.15 -0.24
N HIS A 221 11.58 19.37 0.15
CA HIS A 221 12.79 19.21 -0.65
C HIS A 221 13.92 18.67 0.25
N ASP A 222 15.09 18.40 -0.31
CA ASP A 222 16.26 17.90 0.42
C ASP A 222 16.72 18.77 1.61
N GLY A 223 16.33 20.05 1.64
CA GLY A 223 16.61 20.97 2.74
C GLY A 223 15.51 21.05 3.81
N GLY A 224 14.42 20.30 3.66
CA GLY A 224 13.28 20.26 4.59
C GLY A 224 11.94 20.64 3.96
N ALA A 225 10.97 20.96 4.81
CA ALA A 225 9.63 21.34 4.35
C ALA A 225 9.58 22.76 3.78
N TYR A 226 8.85 22.94 2.69
CA TYR A 226 8.56 24.27 2.17
C TYR A 226 7.57 24.99 3.08
N ALA A 227 7.92 26.22 3.50
CA ALA A 227 7.03 27.09 4.27
C ALA A 227 5.77 27.50 3.48
N GLN A 228 5.88 27.56 2.15
CA GLN A 228 4.80 27.91 1.23
C GLN A 228 4.70 26.82 0.15
N GLN A 229 3.57 26.12 0.16
CA GLN A 229 3.27 24.98 -0.71
C GLN A 229 2.33 25.45 -1.81
N TYR A 230 2.91 26.09 -2.81
CA TYR A 230 2.24 26.61 -4.00
C TYR A 230 3.06 26.23 -5.23
N VAL A 231 2.58 26.56 -6.43
CA VAL A 231 3.29 26.27 -7.67
C VAL A 231 4.73 26.80 -7.63
N ARG A 232 5.66 25.87 -7.83
CA ARG A 232 7.10 26.08 -7.95
C ARG A 232 7.59 25.53 -9.27
N ARG A 233 8.73 26.04 -9.75
CA ARG A 233 9.43 25.52 -10.92
C ARG A 233 10.91 25.28 -10.67
N ALA A 234 11.46 24.26 -11.31
CA ALA A 234 12.89 24.00 -11.38
C ALA A 234 13.31 24.00 -12.86
N ARG A 235 14.31 24.80 -13.21
CA ARG A 235 14.87 24.86 -14.57
C ARG A 235 16.23 24.19 -14.59
N CYS A 236 16.44 23.27 -15.52
CA CYS A 236 17.70 22.57 -15.70
C CYS A 236 17.87 22.17 -17.18
N ALA A 237 18.78 21.24 -17.46
CA ALA A 237 18.94 20.64 -18.77
C ALA A 237 18.51 19.17 -18.75
N GLU A 238 17.97 18.69 -19.88
CA GLU A 238 17.66 17.29 -20.10
C GLU A 238 18.94 16.43 -20.02
N GLY A 239 18.86 15.29 -19.36
CA GLY A 239 19.99 14.37 -19.25
C GLY A 239 20.29 13.61 -20.55
N ASP A 240 21.42 12.94 -20.57
CA ASP A 240 21.87 12.08 -21.67
C ASP A 240 21.56 10.59 -21.44
N ARG A 241 20.98 10.25 -20.29
CA ARG A 241 20.71 8.87 -19.85
C ARG A 241 19.22 8.60 -19.77
N ARG A 242 18.83 7.38 -20.13
CA ARG A 242 17.46 6.84 -20.04
C ARG A 242 17.45 5.45 -19.39
N PRO A 243 17.82 5.34 -18.11
CA PRO A 243 17.88 4.05 -17.43
C PRO A 243 16.47 3.49 -17.16
N ASP A 244 16.38 2.18 -17.04
CA ASP A 244 15.30 1.58 -16.28
C ASP A 244 15.54 1.88 -14.78
N VAL A 245 14.47 2.02 -14.01
CA VAL A 245 14.52 2.43 -12.60
C VAL A 245 13.77 1.44 -11.73
N VAL A 246 14.41 1.01 -10.64
CA VAL A 246 13.77 0.27 -9.55
C VAL A 246 13.52 1.22 -8.40
N GLU A 247 12.26 1.37 -8.01
CA GLU A 247 11.87 2.06 -6.78
C GLU A 247 10.86 1.19 -6.03
N HIS A 248 11.18 0.87 -4.77
CA HIS A 248 10.43 -0.12 -4.02
C HIS A 248 10.27 -1.44 -4.82
N THR A 249 9.03 -1.83 -5.13
CA THR A 249 8.70 -3.02 -5.95
C THR A 249 8.41 -2.63 -7.40
N TRP A 250 8.33 -1.33 -7.70
CA TRP A 250 8.06 -0.82 -9.03
C TRP A 250 9.32 -0.85 -9.88
N TYR A 251 9.11 -1.21 -11.14
CA TYR A 251 10.11 -1.22 -12.18
C TYR A 251 9.59 -0.37 -13.33
N TRP A 252 10.26 0.74 -13.60
CA TRP A 252 9.91 1.68 -14.65
C TRP A 252 10.96 1.67 -15.76
N HIS A 253 10.51 1.81 -17.00
CA HIS A 253 11.38 1.73 -18.17
C HIS A 253 11.74 3.12 -18.70
N ASP A 254 12.95 3.25 -19.27
CA ASP A 254 13.34 4.41 -20.09
C ASP A 254 13.11 5.79 -19.41
N MET A 255 13.37 5.88 -18.10
CA MET A 255 13.11 7.10 -17.32
C MET A 255 14.05 8.23 -17.74
N HIS A 256 13.51 9.45 -17.87
CA HIS A 256 14.33 10.65 -18.02
C HIS A 256 14.99 10.99 -16.69
N VAL A 257 16.30 11.25 -16.71
CA VAL A 257 17.06 11.65 -15.52
C VAL A 257 17.67 13.02 -15.73
N ASN A 258 17.40 13.97 -14.85
CA ASN A 258 17.89 15.33 -14.95
C ASN A 258 18.26 15.93 -13.58
N GLU A 259 18.92 17.09 -13.60
CA GLU A 259 19.42 17.77 -12.39
C GLU A 259 18.48 18.88 -11.89
N CYS A 260 17.18 18.81 -12.19
CA CYS A 260 16.22 19.78 -11.69
C CYS A 260 16.00 19.55 -10.19
N GLN A 261 16.65 20.37 -9.37
CA GLN A 261 16.63 20.27 -7.90
C GLN A 261 15.42 20.97 -7.27
N GLY A 262 15.16 20.68 -6.00
CA GLY A 262 14.09 21.30 -5.20
C GLY A 262 12.69 20.73 -5.47
N MET A 263 12.60 19.65 -6.25
CA MET A 263 11.40 18.82 -6.37
C MET A 263 11.45 17.69 -5.33
N GLY A 264 10.29 17.29 -4.83
CA GLY A 264 10.16 16.30 -3.76
C GLY A 264 8.71 15.88 -3.58
N PRO A 265 8.35 15.28 -2.42
CA PRO A 265 6.98 14.89 -2.11
C PRO A 265 5.99 16.00 -2.47
N GLY A 266 5.01 15.63 -3.28
CA GLY A 266 3.93 16.48 -3.76
C GLY A 266 4.15 17.21 -5.09
N ALA A 267 5.39 17.31 -5.57
CA ALA A 267 5.62 17.66 -6.97
C ALA A 267 5.24 16.51 -7.91
N SER A 268 5.19 15.26 -7.42
CA SER A 268 4.84 14.08 -8.20
C SER A 268 3.53 14.27 -8.98
N GLY A 269 3.56 13.89 -10.26
CA GLY A 269 2.50 14.12 -11.24
C GLY A 269 2.55 15.48 -11.95
N GLY A 270 3.43 16.40 -11.52
CA GLY A 270 3.68 17.66 -12.22
C GLY A 270 4.35 17.46 -13.59
N PRO A 271 4.26 18.44 -14.51
CA PRO A 271 4.77 18.25 -15.86
C PRO A 271 6.28 18.52 -15.93
N ALA A 272 6.94 17.75 -16.80
CA ALA A 272 8.21 18.12 -17.39
C ALA A 272 7.96 18.80 -18.75
N LEU A 273 8.42 20.04 -18.87
CA LEU A 273 8.18 20.93 -20.00
C LEU A 273 9.45 21.15 -20.80
N ASP A 274 9.33 21.09 -22.12
CA ASP A 274 10.42 21.47 -23.01
C ASP A 274 10.56 22.99 -23.12
N GLN A 275 11.59 23.43 -23.84
CA GLN A 275 11.82 24.85 -24.12
C GLN A 275 10.71 25.57 -24.90
N LEU A 276 9.63 24.90 -25.30
CA LEU A 276 8.45 25.51 -25.94
C LEU A 276 7.23 25.47 -25.02
N GLY A 277 7.38 25.02 -23.77
CA GLY A 277 6.28 24.85 -22.82
C GLY A 277 5.39 23.64 -23.12
N ARG A 278 5.89 22.65 -23.87
CA ARG A 278 5.16 21.42 -24.18
C ARG A 278 5.53 20.33 -23.17
N VAL A 279 4.53 19.60 -22.68
CA VAL A 279 4.70 18.47 -21.76
C VAL A 279 5.33 17.29 -22.51
N PHE A 280 6.54 16.91 -22.14
CA PHE A 280 7.20 15.71 -22.64
C PHE A 280 7.22 14.57 -21.63
N GLY A 281 6.93 14.85 -20.36
CA GLY A 281 6.94 13.85 -19.30
C GLY A 281 6.21 14.26 -18.04
N VAL A 282 6.12 13.32 -17.11
CA VAL A 282 5.51 13.47 -15.79
C VAL A 282 6.58 13.29 -14.74
N PHE A 283 6.78 14.27 -13.87
CA PHE A 283 7.69 14.13 -12.74
C PHE A 283 7.17 13.06 -11.79
N ASN A 284 8.03 12.09 -11.49
CA ASN A 284 7.65 10.88 -10.77
C ASN A 284 8.27 10.86 -9.37
N SER A 285 9.59 10.83 -9.32
CA SER A 285 10.38 10.70 -8.10
C SER A 285 11.66 11.52 -8.20
N HIS A 286 12.38 11.66 -7.10
CA HIS A 286 13.68 12.29 -7.00
C HIS A 286 14.60 11.42 -6.16
N PHE A 287 15.91 11.64 -6.27
CA PHE A 287 16.88 11.05 -5.38
C PHE A 287 17.15 12.00 -4.22
N THR A 288 16.62 11.68 -3.04
CA THR A 288 16.88 12.50 -1.85
C THR A 288 18.33 12.36 -1.37
N THR A 289 18.87 13.45 -0.83
CA THR A 289 20.18 13.44 -0.13
C THR A 289 20.12 12.74 1.24
N LEU A 290 18.92 12.61 1.81
CA LEU A 290 18.71 11.83 3.03
C LEU A 290 18.79 10.34 2.68
N GLN A 291 19.97 9.75 2.85
CA GLN A 291 20.11 8.31 2.58
C GLN A 291 19.10 7.53 3.43
N PRO A 292 18.14 6.84 2.78
CA PRO A 292 17.26 5.95 3.50
C PRO A 292 18.08 4.77 4.00
N LEU A 293 17.44 4.02 4.89
CA LEU A 293 18.04 2.82 5.46
C LEU A 293 18.25 1.70 4.41
N ASP A 294 17.58 1.77 3.25
CA ASP A 294 17.64 0.74 2.20
C ASP A 294 17.80 1.33 0.81
N THR A 295 18.56 0.63 -0.02
CA THR A 295 18.73 0.98 -1.43
C THR A 295 17.46 0.73 -2.25
N CYS A 296 17.27 1.52 -3.31
CA CYS A 296 16.15 1.39 -4.25
C CYS A 296 14.77 1.56 -3.59
N TYR A 297 14.63 2.50 -2.67
CA TYR A 297 13.38 2.73 -1.92
C TYR A 297 12.66 3.99 -2.43
N VAL A 298 11.43 4.24 -2.00
CA VAL A 298 10.65 5.48 -2.27
C VAL A 298 11.52 6.73 -2.04
N ASN A 299 11.60 7.61 -3.04
CA ASN A 299 12.46 8.81 -3.09
C ASN A 299 13.97 8.52 -3.09
N TYR A 300 14.38 7.27 -3.28
CA TYR A 300 15.76 6.83 -3.39
C TYR A 300 15.87 5.70 -4.42
N PRO A 301 15.50 5.97 -5.69
CA PRO A 301 15.46 4.96 -6.74
C PRO A 301 16.86 4.44 -7.10
N CYS A 302 16.91 3.24 -7.67
CA CYS A 302 18.09 2.66 -8.29
C CYS A 302 17.97 2.69 -9.81
N GLU A 303 19.01 3.17 -10.48
CA GLU A 303 19.14 3.06 -11.92
C GLU A 303 19.72 1.69 -12.29
N VAL A 304 19.15 1.05 -13.33
CA VAL A 304 19.59 -0.25 -13.85
C VAL A 304 20.56 -0.01 -15.02
N GLY A 305 21.74 -0.64 -15.00
CA GLY A 305 22.79 -0.41 -16.03
C GLY A 305 24.16 -1.03 -15.71
N ASP A 306 25.23 -0.56 -16.39
CA ASP A 306 26.58 -1.16 -16.55
C ASP A 306 27.44 -1.36 -15.27
N GLY A 307 26.86 -1.99 -14.26
CA GLY A 307 27.44 -2.31 -12.97
C GLY A 307 26.30 -2.41 -11.96
N GLN A 308 26.26 -3.50 -11.19
CA GLN A 308 25.24 -3.88 -10.19
C GLN A 308 24.48 -2.66 -9.61
N PRO A 309 23.13 -2.66 -9.59
CA PRO A 309 22.38 -1.51 -9.08
C PRO A 309 22.65 -1.32 -7.59
N GLU A 310 23.36 -0.25 -7.21
CA GLU A 310 23.57 0.11 -5.81
C GLU A 310 22.83 1.41 -5.39
N ARG A 311 22.60 2.36 -6.32
CA ARG A 311 21.78 3.57 -6.11
C ARG A 311 21.69 4.42 -7.39
N GLY A 312 20.66 5.26 -7.50
CA GLY A 312 20.56 6.33 -8.49
C GLY A 312 21.52 7.51 -8.25
N VAL A 313 21.35 8.59 -9.02
CA VAL A 313 22.20 9.79 -8.96
C VAL A 313 21.68 10.79 -7.93
N GLU A 314 22.55 11.24 -7.02
CA GLU A 314 22.22 12.20 -5.96
C GLU A 314 21.66 13.52 -6.51
N GLY A 315 20.51 13.95 -5.98
CA GLY A 315 19.81 15.17 -6.41
C GLY A 315 19.16 15.08 -7.79
N ALA A 316 19.16 13.91 -8.43
CA ALA A 316 18.52 13.73 -9.72
C ALA A 316 16.99 13.64 -9.59
N SER A 317 16.31 14.18 -10.58
CA SER A 317 14.87 14.06 -10.77
C SER A 317 14.57 13.04 -11.87
N TYR A 318 13.59 12.18 -11.62
CA TYR A 318 13.16 11.10 -12.52
C TYR A 318 11.79 11.42 -13.09
N VAL A 319 11.70 11.41 -14.42
CA VAL A 319 10.51 11.79 -15.18
C VAL A 319 10.09 10.63 -16.09
N VAL A 320 8.81 10.26 -16.03
CA VAL A 320 8.20 9.29 -16.94
C VAL A 320 7.98 9.96 -18.30
N ASP A 321 8.38 9.30 -19.39
CA ASP A 321 8.13 9.78 -20.76
C ASP A 321 6.63 9.78 -21.06
N ALA A 322 6.11 10.92 -21.52
CA ALA A 322 4.70 11.12 -21.88
C ALA A 322 4.53 11.50 -23.36
N THR A 323 5.56 11.34 -24.19
CA THR A 323 5.58 11.85 -25.57
C THR A 323 4.61 11.10 -26.50
N THR A 324 4.14 9.93 -26.09
CA THR A 324 3.18 9.11 -26.85
C THR A 324 1.72 9.32 -26.43
N VAL A 325 1.48 10.03 -25.32
CA VAL A 325 0.13 10.26 -24.76
C VAL A 325 -0.77 10.98 -25.75
N ALA A 326 -0.24 11.91 -26.54
CA ALA A 326 -1.00 12.66 -27.54
C ALA A 326 -1.69 11.75 -28.57
N ALA A 327 -1.07 10.61 -28.91
CA ALA A 327 -1.62 9.67 -29.89
C ALA A 327 -2.76 8.79 -29.33
N CYS A 328 -3.04 8.89 -28.02
CA CYS A 328 -4.11 8.17 -27.34
C CYS A 328 -5.43 8.96 -27.27
N PHE A 329 -5.50 10.13 -27.92
CA PHE A 329 -6.73 10.92 -28.03
C PHE A 329 -7.23 10.90 -29.48
N ASP A 330 -8.54 10.71 -29.64
CA ASP A 330 -9.19 10.81 -30.94
C ASP A 330 -9.32 12.27 -31.41
N ALA A 331 -9.88 12.48 -32.61
CA ALA A 331 -10.05 13.82 -33.18
C ALA A 331 -11.00 14.71 -32.35
N GLU A 332 -11.89 14.09 -31.58
CA GLU A 332 -12.85 14.72 -30.69
C GLU A 332 -12.28 15.01 -29.29
N GLY A 333 -11.02 14.64 -29.03
CA GLY A 333 -10.34 14.86 -27.75
C GLY A 333 -10.70 13.85 -26.67
N ARG A 334 -11.29 12.71 -27.03
CA ARG A 334 -11.61 11.63 -26.10
C ARG A 334 -10.45 10.65 -26.03
N PHE A 335 -10.14 10.20 -24.82
CA PHE A 335 -9.15 9.17 -24.62
C PHE A 335 -9.64 7.83 -25.19
N ASP A 336 -8.81 7.22 -26.05
CA ASP A 336 -9.04 5.91 -26.65
C ASP A 336 -7.70 5.17 -26.82
N LEU A 337 -7.50 4.12 -26.02
CA LEU A 337 -6.32 3.25 -26.08
C LEU A 337 -6.14 2.52 -27.42
N THR A 338 -7.20 2.40 -28.21
CA THR A 338 -7.16 1.75 -29.52
C THR A 338 -6.75 2.70 -30.64
N SER A 339 -6.56 3.98 -30.32
CA SER A 339 -6.09 5.00 -31.25
C SER A 339 -4.76 4.62 -31.89
N ALA A 340 -4.65 4.87 -33.20
CA ALA A 340 -3.46 4.55 -33.96
C ALA A 340 -2.25 5.34 -33.44
N GLY A 341 -1.23 4.63 -32.95
CA GLY A 341 -0.01 5.23 -32.39
C GLY A 341 -0.02 5.41 -30.88
N CYS A 342 -1.13 5.10 -30.20
CA CYS A 342 -1.13 4.98 -28.73
C CYS A 342 -0.27 3.79 -28.31
N THR A 343 0.76 4.04 -27.49
CA THR A 343 1.68 3.00 -26.98
C THR A 343 1.54 2.78 -25.48
N LEU A 344 0.47 3.30 -24.87
CA LEU A 344 0.16 2.98 -23.47
C LEU A 344 -0.22 1.49 -23.35
N ALA A 345 0.13 0.88 -22.22
CA ALA A 345 -0.11 -0.54 -22.01
C ALA A 345 -1.62 -0.86 -22.13
N PRO A 346 -2.03 -1.84 -22.95
CA PRO A 346 -3.44 -2.02 -23.36
C PRO A 346 -4.32 -2.74 -22.33
N GLY A 347 -3.94 -2.76 -21.04
CA GLY A 347 -4.71 -3.45 -19.99
C GLY A 347 -4.46 -4.96 -19.86
N LEU A 348 -3.76 -5.58 -20.83
CA LEU A 348 -3.37 -6.99 -20.76
C LEU A 348 -2.23 -7.18 -19.76
N THR A 349 -2.54 -7.70 -18.58
CA THR A 349 -1.58 -7.89 -17.49
C THR A 349 -1.70 -9.27 -16.85
N ALA A 350 -0.59 -9.75 -16.29
CA ALA A 350 -0.62 -10.92 -15.42
C ALA A 350 -1.46 -10.60 -14.17
N SER A 351 -2.45 -11.46 -13.86
CA SER A 351 -3.27 -11.31 -12.67
C SER A 351 -2.61 -12.06 -11.52
N LEU A 352 -2.11 -11.31 -10.54
CA LEU A 352 -1.58 -11.83 -9.29
C LEU A 352 -2.61 -11.55 -8.20
N PRO A 353 -3.03 -12.56 -7.40
CA PRO A 353 -3.93 -12.32 -6.27
C PRO A 353 -3.23 -11.52 -5.17
N GLU A 354 -1.92 -11.72 -4.99
CA GLU A 354 -1.10 -11.11 -3.95
C GLU A 354 0.28 -10.74 -4.52
N PRO A 355 0.90 -9.64 -4.05
CA PRO A 355 2.27 -9.32 -4.41
C PRO A 355 3.23 -10.25 -3.67
N PRO A 356 4.26 -10.81 -4.33
CA PRO A 356 5.26 -11.61 -3.66
C PRO A 356 6.12 -10.72 -2.74
N SER A 357 6.76 -11.32 -1.72
CA SER A 357 7.73 -10.61 -0.90
C SER A 357 8.82 -9.99 -1.77
N ARG A 358 9.12 -8.71 -1.52
CA ARG A 358 10.18 -7.98 -2.22
C ARG A 358 11.58 -8.47 -1.82
N ILE A 359 11.72 -8.96 -0.59
CA ILE A 359 13.01 -9.33 -0.01
C ILE A 359 12.98 -10.80 0.34
N ASP A 360 14.10 -11.43 0.02
CA ASP A 360 14.41 -12.78 0.41
C ASP A 360 15.78 -12.80 1.07
N THR A 361 15.83 -13.41 2.24
CA THR A 361 17.06 -13.90 2.85
C THR A 361 17.02 -15.43 2.79
N PRO A 362 18.06 -16.11 2.26
CA PRO A 362 18.16 -17.55 2.37
C PRO A 362 17.96 -17.99 3.82
N THR A 363 17.33 -19.15 4.02
CA THR A 363 17.07 -19.66 5.38
C THR A 363 18.37 -19.81 6.18
N GLN A 364 18.31 -19.57 7.49
CA GLN A 364 19.42 -19.89 8.38
C GLN A 364 19.57 -21.42 8.45
N GLY A 365 20.53 -21.97 7.72
CA GLY A 365 20.79 -23.41 7.63
C GLY A 365 22.17 -23.71 7.05
N ASP A 366 22.67 -24.93 7.24
CA ASP A 366 23.90 -25.42 6.60
C ASP A 366 23.60 -26.72 5.81
N PRO A 367 23.46 -26.64 4.47
CA PRO A 367 23.51 -25.43 3.65
C PRO A 367 22.21 -24.59 3.76
N PRO A 368 22.26 -23.28 3.49
CA PRO A 368 21.06 -22.45 3.43
C PRO A 368 20.18 -22.89 2.25
N GLU A 369 18.90 -23.12 2.50
CA GLU A 369 17.92 -23.38 1.43
C GLU A 369 17.59 -22.04 0.74
N PRO A 370 17.66 -21.97 -0.60
CA PRO A 370 17.36 -20.76 -1.35
C PRO A 370 15.87 -20.41 -1.25
N SER A 371 15.58 -19.13 -1.10
CA SER A 371 14.22 -18.61 -1.13
C SER A 371 13.59 -18.79 -2.52
N THR A 372 12.26 -18.78 -2.59
CA THR A 372 11.51 -18.96 -3.84
C THR A 372 10.85 -17.66 -4.29
N TRP A 373 10.50 -17.57 -5.56
CA TRP A 373 9.82 -16.39 -6.10
C TRP A 373 8.46 -16.12 -5.46
N GLY A 374 7.75 -17.16 -5.00
CA GLY A 374 6.46 -17.01 -4.32
C GLY A 374 5.36 -16.39 -5.19
N VAL A 375 5.49 -16.50 -6.51
CA VAL A 375 4.55 -15.90 -7.47
C VAL A 375 3.43 -16.87 -7.80
N SER A 376 2.21 -16.47 -7.48
CA SER A 376 0.98 -17.16 -7.86
C SER A 376 0.23 -16.36 -8.92
N LEU A 377 -0.20 -17.03 -9.99
CA LEU A 377 -1.01 -16.42 -11.05
C LEU A 377 -2.47 -16.89 -10.95
N SER A 378 -3.41 -15.97 -11.13
CA SER A 378 -4.83 -16.29 -11.16
C SER A 378 -5.30 -16.53 -12.60
N PRO A 379 -6.11 -17.59 -12.85
CA PRO A 379 -6.80 -17.77 -14.12
C PRO A 379 -7.88 -16.70 -14.28
N ALA A 380 -7.49 -15.54 -14.79
CA ALA A 380 -8.38 -14.47 -15.20
C ALA A 380 -8.77 -14.65 -16.69
N SER A 381 -8.54 -13.65 -17.53
CA SER A 381 -8.71 -13.74 -18.99
C SER A 381 -7.61 -14.55 -19.71
N HIS A 382 -6.55 -14.93 -18.98
CA HIS A 382 -5.38 -15.64 -19.52
C HIS A 382 -5.33 -17.08 -19.00
N THR A 383 -4.89 -18.00 -19.86
CA THR A 383 -4.80 -19.44 -19.59
C THR A 383 -3.36 -19.94 -19.58
N HIS A 384 -2.42 -19.12 -20.07
CA HIS A 384 -1.02 -19.46 -20.19
C HIS A 384 -0.12 -18.30 -19.76
N TYR A 385 1.10 -18.64 -19.38
CA TYR A 385 2.18 -17.69 -19.16
C TYR A 385 3.49 -18.16 -19.76
N ARG A 386 4.40 -17.21 -19.94
CA ARG A 386 5.82 -17.42 -20.23
C ARG A 386 6.60 -16.58 -19.23
N TYR A 387 7.74 -17.09 -18.80
CA TYR A 387 8.58 -16.35 -17.87
C TYR A 387 10.06 -16.44 -18.24
N LYS A 388 10.84 -15.50 -17.71
CA LYS A 388 12.29 -15.59 -17.59
C LYS A 388 12.74 -14.87 -16.33
N VAL A 389 13.89 -15.28 -15.81
CA VAL A 389 14.47 -14.74 -14.58
C VAL A 389 15.94 -14.41 -14.80
N GLY A 390 16.44 -13.40 -14.10
CA GLY A 390 17.85 -13.06 -14.09
C GLY A 390 18.17 -11.83 -13.24
N PRO A 391 19.45 -11.47 -13.10
CA PRO A 391 19.86 -10.22 -12.46
C PRO A 391 19.27 -9.03 -13.21
N VAL A 392 18.73 -8.06 -12.47
CA VAL A 392 18.08 -6.85 -13.01
C VAL A 392 18.96 -6.13 -14.03
N GLN A 393 20.27 -6.05 -13.81
CA GLN A 393 21.19 -5.40 -14.77
C GLN A 393 21.36 -6.10 -16.12
N SER A 394 20.89 -7.34 -16.26
CA SER A 394 21.17 -8.17 -17.45
C SER A 394 19.93 -8.79 -18.08
N VAL A 395 18.82 -8.88 -17.34
CA VAL A 395 17.57 -9.43 -17.86
C VAL A 395 16.75 -8.34 -18.54
N ASP A 396 16.74 -8.33 -19.87
CA ASP A 396 15.89 -7.41 -20.63
C ASP A 396 14.48 -8.00 -20.78
N CYS A 397 13.55 -7.62 -19.91
CA CYS A 397 12.16 -8.08 -19.97
C CYS A 397 11.42 -7.66 -21.26
N ARG A 398 11.91 -6.67 -22.02
CA ARG A 398 11.29 -6.20 -23.27
C ARG A 398 11.75 -6.99 -24.49
N SER A 399 12.79 -7.81 -24.36
CA SER A 399 13.22 -8.74 -25.40
C SER A 399 12.46 -10.07 -25.33
N ALA A 400 12.00 -10.56 -26.48
CA ALA A 400 11.39 -11.89 -26.60
C ALA A 400 12.38 -13.05 -26.31
N GLU A 401 13.69 -12.78 -26.35
CA GLU A 401 14.74 -13.77 -26.11
C GLU A 401 14.76 -14.24 -24.65
N GLY A 402 14.93 -15.55 -24.44
CA GLY A 402 15.09 -16.16 -23.11
C GLY A 402 13.78 -16.48 -22.38
N TYR A 403 12.62 -16.06 -22.88
CA TYR A 403 11.33 -16.49 -22.34
C TYR A 403 11.09 -17.98 -22.56
N SER A 404 10.59 -18.67 -21.53
CA SER A 404 10.20 -20.08 -21.57
C SER A 404 9.23 -20.41 -22.71
N ASP A 405 9.02 -21.69 -22.98
CA ASP A 405 7.83 -22.12 -23.72
C ASP A 405 6.55 -21.73 -22.93
N PRO A 406 5.38 -21.60 -23.60
CA PRO A 406 4.09 -21.40 -22.96
C PRO A 406 3.77 -22.50 -21.95
N ILE A 407 3.35 -22.10 -20.75
CA ILE A 407 3.01 -22.96 -19.62
C ILE A 407 1.57 -22.64 -19.20
N GLY A 408 0.78 -23.67 -18.88
CA GLY A 408 -0.59 -23.50 -18.37
C GLY A 408 -0.60 -22.75 -17.04
N ILE A 409 -1.55 -21.84 -16.84
CA ILE A 409 -1.59 -20.95 -15.67
C ILE A 409 -1.82 -21.69 -14.34
N GLU A 410 -2.37 -22.90 -14.41
CA GLU A 410 -2.51 -23.83 -13.28
C GLU A 410 -1.20 -24.48 -12.82
N ASP A 411 -0.12 -24.35 -13.59
CA ASP A 411 1.21 -24.84 -13.22
C ASP A 411 1.93 -23.81 -12.34
N ASP A 412 2.11 -24.16 -11.07
CA ASP A 412 2.64 -23.32 -10.00
C ASP A 412 4.18 -23.35 -9.90
N ARG A 413 4.90 -23.83 -10.92
CA ARG A 413 6.37 -23.94 -10.86
C ARG A 413 7.09 -22.62 -10.57
N ILE A 414 6.50 -21.48 -10.93
CA ILE A 414 7.10 -20.17 -10.64
C ILE A 414 6.91 -19.74 -9.17
N ALA A 415 5.96 -20.33 -8.44
CA ALA A 415 5.80 -20.11 -6.99
C ALA A 415 6.96 -20.75 -6.21
N THR A 416 7.40 -21.93 -6.66
CA THR A 416 8.47 -22.73 -6.02
C THR A 416 9.83 -22.60 -6.69
N LEU A 417 9.93 -21.79 -7.76
CA LEU A 417 11.19 -21.53 -8.44
C LEU A 417 12.16 -20.84 -7.49
N ALA A 418 13.35 -21.42 -7.32
CA ALA A 418 14.40 -20.83 -6.49
C ALA A 418 14.88 -19.50 -7.08
N VAL A 419 15.06 -18.52 -6.20
CA VAL A 419 15.75 -17.28 -6.50
C VAL A 419 17.25 -17.55 -6.33
N PRO A 420 18.13 -17.03 -7.20
CA PRO A 420 19.57 -17.19 -7.01
C PRO A 420 20.00 -16.70 -5.62
N ALA A 421 20.91 -17.43 -4.96
CA ALA A 421 21.34 -17.12 -3.59
C ALA A 421 22.39 -16.00 -3.51
N GLU A 422 22.96 -15.59 -4.64
CA GLU A 422 23.91 -14.48 -4.68
C GLU A 422 23.20 -13.16 -4.33
N GLU A 423 23.86 -12.30 -3.55
CA GLU A 423 23.29 -11.00 -3.20
C GLU A 423 23.08 -10.14 -4.46
N GLY A 424 21.93 -9.48 -4.55
CA GLY A 424 21.61 -8.58 -5.65
C GLY A 424 20.12 -8.39 -5.89
N LEU A 425 19.81 -7.60 -6.93
CA LEU A 425 18.46 -7.45 -7.44
C LEU A 425 18.22 -8.40 -8.62
N TYR A 426 17.14 -9.16 -8.54
CA TYR A 426 16.68 -10.09 -9.56
C TYR A 426 15.30 -9.68 -10.06
N ALA A 427 15.05 -9.92 -11.36
CA ALA A 427 13.74 -9.73 -11.95
C ALA A 427 13.19 -11.04 -12.52
N MET A 428 11.89 -11.26 -12.30
CA MET A 428 11.07 -12.22 -13.02
C MET A 428 10.19 -11.45 -14.01
N CYS A 429 10.40 -11.70 -15.30
CA CYS A 429 9.57 -11.14 -16.36
C CYS A 429 8.47 -12.15 -16.72
N ILE A 430 7.21 -11.72 -16.76
CA ILE A 430 6.05 -12.55 -17.07
C ILE A 430 5.28 -11.96 -18.24
N LEU A 431 4.90 -12.81 -19.19
CA LEU A 431 3.93 -12.52 -20.24
C LEU A 431 2.79 -13.52 -20.11
N THR A 432 1.55 -13.05 -20.11
CA THR A 432 0.36 -13.92 -20.08
C THR A 432 -0.40 -13.89 -21.40
N GLY A 433 -1.12 -14.96 -21.71
CA GLY A 433 -1.95 -15.06 -22.92
C GLY A 433 -3.03 -16.12 -22.81
N SER A 434 -3.92 -16.17 -23.81
CA SER A 434 -5.13 -17.03 -23.77
C SER A 434 -5.05 -18.30 -24.63
N VAL A 435 -3.93 -18.57 -25.31
CA VAL A 435 -3.72 -19.76 -26.16
C VAL A 435 -2.26 -20.22 -26.14
N ASP A 436 -2.02 -21.49 -26.46
CA ASP A 436 -0.69 -22.12 -26.45
C ASP A 436 0.30 -21.47 -27.43
N ALA A 437 -0.17 -20.87 -28.54
CA ALA A 437 0.70 -20.22 -29.50
C ALA A 437 0.91 -18.75 -29.15
N TYR A 438 2.18 -18.32 -29.02
CA TYR A 438 2.50 -16.90 -28.83
C TYR A 438 2.02 -16.05 -30.03
N GLY A 439 1.34 -14.94 -29.77
CA GLY A 439 0.72 -14.10 -30.81
C GLY A 439 -0.06 -12.92 -30.24
N ALA A 440 -0.97 -12.32 -31.01
CA ALA A 440 -1.67 -11.08 -30.66
C ALA A 440 -2.60 -11.16 -29.42
N THR A 441 -2.88 -12.36 -28.92
CA THR A 441 -3.66 -12.61 -27.69
C THR A 441 -2.78 -12.70 -26.44
N TRP A 442 -1.48 -12.47 -26.59
CA TRP A 442 -0.53 -12.39 -25.49
C TRP A 442 -0.24 -10.95 -25.14
N GLN A 443 0.09 -10.72 -23.88
CA GLN A 443 0.70 -9.50 -23.42
C GLN A 443 1.92 -9.17 -24.30
N PRO A 444 2.00 -7.94 -24.84
CA PRO A 444 3.11 -7.51 -25.67
C PRO A 444 4.40 -7.49 -24.85
N THR A 445 5.51 -7.85 -25.48
CA THR A 445 6.85 -7.82 -24.86
C THR A 445 7.25 -6.41 -24.43
N GLU A 446 6.69 -5.38 -25.07
CA GLU A 446 6.91 -3.97 -24.74
C GLU A 446 6.32 -3.57 -23.39
N HIS A 447 5.37 -4.34 -22.86
CA HIS A 447 4.71 -4.09 -21.58
C HIS A 447 4.72 -5.34 -20.69
N PRO A 448 5.90 -5.89 -20.33
CA PRO A 448 6.00 -7.12 -19.53
C PRO A 448 5.54 -6.85 -18.09
N THR A 449 5.10 -7.90 -17.38
CA THR A 449 4.95 -7.81 -15.92
C THR A 449 6.30 -8.13 -15.33
N VAL A 450 6.85 -7.22 -14.53
CA VAL A 450 8.18 -7.36 -13.94
C VAL A 450 8.03 -7.39 -12.43
N ILE A 451 8.53 -8.47 -11.83
CA ILE A 451 8.57 -8.64 -10.38
C ILE A 451 10.03 -8.52 -9.96
N VAL A 452 10.34 -7.57 -9.09
CA VAL A 452 11.70 -7.35 -8.58
C VAL A 452 11.84 -7.96 -7.20
N LYS A 453 12.95 -8.65 -6.97
CA LYS A 453 13.27 -9.27 -5.70
C LYS A 453 14.72 -8.99 -5.31
N LYS A 454 14.93 -8.59 -4.06
CA LYS A 454 16.25 -8.35 -3.46
C LYS A 454 16.68 -9.56 -2.66
N VAL A 455 17.79 -10.16 -3.05
CA VAL A 455 18.47 -11.23 -2.32
C VAL A 455 19.66 -10.64 -1.58
N ARG A 456 19.88 -11.09 -0.35
CA ARG A 456 21.01 -10.68 0.47
C ARG A 456 21.32 -11.73 1.54
N GLU A 457 22.49 -11.60 2.15
CA GLU A 457 22.87 -12.30 3.38
C GLU A 457 22.17 -11.67 4.60
N VAL A 458 21.98 -12.49 5.64
CA VAL A 458 21.43 -12.04 6.93
C VAL A 458 22.49 -11.23 7.67
N ASP A 459 22.14 -10.03 8.13
CA ASP A 459 23.04 -9.17 8.90
C ASP A 459 22.71 -9.24 10.40
N GLU A 460 23.71 -9.04 11.26
CA GLU A 460 23.47 -8.95 12.70
C GLU A 460 22.69 -7.66 13.02
N VAL A 461 21.47 -7.82 13.53
CA VAL A 461 20.63 -6.67 13.90
C VAL A 461 21.03 -6.15 15.28
N ALA A 462 21.77 -5.04 15.31
CA ALA A 462 22.14 -4.37 16.55
C ALA A 462 20.88 -3.91 17.31
N SER A 463 20.60 -4.53 18.47
CA SER A 463 19.50 -4.17 19.37
C SER A 463 20.04 -3.63 20.69
N GLY A 464 19.21 -2.91 21.44
CA GLY A 464 19.59 -2.27 22.70
C GLY A 464 18.92 -0.93 22.93
N PRO A 465 19.15 -0.30 24.10
CA PRO A 465 18.46 0.93 24.50
C PRO A 465 18.83 2.16 23.66
N ASP A 466 19.98 2.14 22.97
CA ASP A 466 20.45 3.23 22.12
C ASP A 466 20.08 3.04 20.64
N ALA A 467 19.52 1.88 20.26
CA ALA A 467 19.06 1.63 18.91
C ALA A 467 17.77 2.41 18.65
N ILE A 468 17.69 3.13 17.54
CA ILE A 468 16.58 4.04 17.22
C ILE A 468 15.95 3.81 15.85
N ASP A 469 16.69 3.16 14.95
CA ASP A 469 16.34 2.98 13.55
C ASP A 469 16.52 1.52 13.11
N VAL A 470 15.75 1.12 12.10
CA VAL A 470 15.81 -0.21 11.46
C VAL A 470 15.71 -0.07 9.96
N THR A 471 16.61 -0.73 9.23
CA THR A 471 16.48 -0.92 7.78
C THR A 471 15.31 -1.86 7.48
N THR A 472 14.73 -1.80 6.27
CA THR A 472 13.78 -2.80 5.77
C THR A 472 14.34 -4.21 5.99
N GLU A 473 15.60 -4.38 5.63
CA GLU A 473 16.35 -5.62 5.76
C GLU A 473 16.31 -6.12 7.21
N GLN A 474 16.65 -5.26 8.17
CA GLN A 474 16.59 -5.58 9.58
C GLN A 474 15.16 -5.87 10.03
N VAL A 475 14.15 -5.15 9.50
CA VAL A 475 12.74 -5.43 9.80
C VAL A 475 12.37 -6.86 9.40
N PHE A 476 12.80 -7.30 8.21
CA PHE A 476 12.58 -8.65 7.71
C PHE A 476 13.31 -9.70 8.56
N ASP A 477 14.57 -9.47 8.91
CA ASP A 477 15.38 -10.41 9.72
C ASP A 477 14.84 -10.58 11.14
N ILE A 478 14.45 -9.47 11.78
CA ILE A 478 13.85 -9.50 13.12
C ILE A 478 12.56 -10.33 13.08
N ALA A 479 11.74 -10.14 12.05
CA ALA A 479 10.49 -10.87 11.91
C ALA A 479 10.72 -12.36 11.66
N HIS A 480 11.67 -12.70 10.78
CA HIS A 480 12.06 -14.08 10.52
C HIS A 480 12.60 -14.78 11.77
N ARG A 481 13.46 -14.12 12.55
CA ARG A 481 13.96 -14.64 13.83
C ARG A 481 12.82 -14.96 14.80
N ALA A 482 11.79 -14.11 14.88
CA ALA A 482 10.64 -14.35 15.73
C ALA A 482 9.80 -15.55 15.25
N VAL A 483 9.55 -15.61 13.95
CA VAL A 483 8.78 -16.69 13.30
C VAL A 483 9.48 -18.04 13.43
N GLU A 484 10.79 -18.11 13.23
CA GLU A 484 11.58 -19.35 13.23
C GLU A 484 11.43 -20.13 14.55
N ILE A 485 11.39 -19.43 15.68
CA ILE A 485 11.19 -20.02 17.01
C ILE A 485 9.85 -20.78 17.12
N TYR A 486 8.85 -20.39 16.33
CA TYR A 486 7.52 -20.98 16.33
C TYR A 486 7.22 -21.83 15.09
N GLN A 487 8.13 -21.92 14.11
CA GLN A 487 7.91 -22.74 12.91
C GLN A 487 7.60 -24.20 13.25
N GLY A 488 8.33 -24.80 14.19
CA GLY A 488 8.05 -26.16 14.65
C GLY A 488 6.68 -26.32 15.34
N HIS A 489 6.17 -25.26 15.96
CA HIS A 489 4.84 -25.26 16.57
C HIS A 489 3.77 -25.22 15.48
N ALA A 490 3.89 -24.33 14.50
CA ALA A 490 2.96 -24.24 13.37
C ALA A 490 2.96 -25.54 12.55
N ALA A 491 4.14 -26.08 12.22
CA ALA A 491 4.29 -27.30 11.43
C ALA A 491 3.66 -28.52 12.10
N ALA A 492 3.64 -28.59 13.43
CA ALA A 492 2.97 -29.66 14.18
C ALA A 492 1.45 -29.70 13.98
N HIS A 493 0.86 -28.62 13.43
CA HIS A 493 -0.57 -28.49 13.13
C HIS A 493 -0.83 -28.24 11.64
N ASP A 494 0.07 -28.69 10.77
CA ASP A 494 0.04 -28.50 9.32
C ASP A 494 -0.12 -27.02 8.91
N ALA A 495 0.44 -26.09 9.68
CA ALA A 495 0.47 -24.67 9.39
C ALA A 495 1.89 -24.18 9.16
N ARG A 496 2.05 -23.03 8.52
CA ARG A 496 3.34 -22.34 8.40
C ARG A 496 3.18 -20.84 8.46
N PHE A 497 4.17 -20.17 9.02
CA PHE A 497 4.28 -18.72 8.94
C PHE A 497 5.06 -18.35 7.68
N LEU A 498 4.55 -17.34 6.97
CA LEU A 498 5.24 -16.68 5.87
C LEU A 498 5.44 -15.22 6.27
N VAL A 499 6.61 -14.65 6.00
CA VAL A 499 6.90 -13.24 6.26
C VAL A 499 7.06 -12.57 4.91
N ASN A 500 6.25 -11.54 4.67
CA ASN A 500 6.30 -10.73 3.47
C ASN A 500 6.66 -9.30 3.87
N TYR A 501 7.54 -8.64 3.12
CA TYR A 501 7.79 -7.22 3.29
C TYR A 501 7.30 -6.41 2.10
N GLY A 502 6.69 -5.25 2.38
CA GLY A 502 6.31 -4.28 1.35
C GLY A 502 5.03 -4.66 0.60
N THR A 503 4.26 -5.60 1.14
CA THR A 503 2.97 -6.06 0.61
C THR A 503 1.78 -5.34 1.25
N ALA A 504 2.01 -4.58 2.33
CA ALA A 504 0.98 -3.83 3.05
C ALA A 504 1.48 -2.46 3.53
N PHE A 505 0.56 -1.54 3.79
CA PHE A 505 0.89 -0.24 4.38
C PHE A 505 1.15 -0.36 5.89
N ASN A 506 0.23 -0.99 6.62
CA ASN A 506 0.37 -1.36 8.03
C ASN A 506 0.76 -2.82 8.16
N THR A 507 1.48 -3.16 9.23
CA THR A 507 1.76 -4.55 9.55
C THR A 507 0.49 -5.26 9.98
N LEU A 508 0.25 -6.45 9.41
CA LEU A 508 -0.92 -7.28 9.68
C LEU A 508 -0.59 -8.75 9.44
N ILE A 509 -1.49 -9.64 9.88
CA ILE A 509 -1.47 -11.07 9.57
C ILE A 509 -2.73 -11.53 8.86
N ASP A 510 -2.53 -12.26 7.77
CA ASP A 510 -3.58 -12.96 7.04
C ASP A 510 -3.52 -14.45 7.36
N ILE A 511 -4.60 -14.97 7.96
CA ILE A 511 -4.76 -16.40 8.25
C ILE A 511 -5.53 -17.01 7.08
N GLN A 512 -4.82 -17.63 6.16
CA GLN A 512 -5.39 -18.17 4.93
C GLN A 512 -5.96 -19.58 5.10
N ALA A 513 -6.69 -20.00 4.07
CA ALA A 513 -7.48 -21.22 4.13
C ALA A 513 -6.66 -22.51 3.98
N ASP A 514 -5.47 -22.39 3.41
CA ASP A 514 -4.46 -23.44 3.27
C ASP A 514 -3.54 -23.57 4.49
N ARG A 515 -3.84 -22.84 5.58
CA ARG A 515 -3.05 -22.76 6.83
C ARG A 515 -1.70 -22.06 6.67
N ASP A 516 -1.58 -21.23 5.64
CA ASP A 516 -0.52 -20.24 5.55
C ASP A 516 -0.90 -19.00 6.36
N TRP A 517 -0.05 -18.65 7.32
CA TRP A 517 -0.20 -17.46 8.15
C TRP A 517 0.80 -16.41 7.69
N GLN A 518 0.32 -15.51 6.83
CA GLN A 518 1.16 -14.50 6.20
C GLN A 518 1.25 -13.26 7.08
N ILE A 519 2.43 -12.97 7.61
CA ILE A 519 2.75 -11.72 8.29
C ILE A 519 3.22 -10.74 7.23
N ASN A 520 2.37 -9.79 6.88
CA ASN A 520 2.65 -8.73 5.94
C ASN A 520 3.22 -7.53 6.69
N LEU A 521 4.55 -7.37 6.66
CA LEU A 521 5.26 -6.26 7.31
C LEU A 521 5.01 -4.97 6.55
N GLY A 522 4.43 -3.99 7.25
CA GLY A 522 4.03 -2.72 6.70
C GLY A 522 5.19 -1.75 6.50
N VAL A 523 5.08 -0.88 5.50
CA VAL A 523 6.05 0.20 5.26
C VAL A 523 6.13 1.20 6.43
N THR A 524 5.10 1.27 7.28
CA THR A 524 5.06 2.13 8.47
C THR A 524 6.02 1.72 9.60
N LEU A 525 6.65 0.55 9.51
CA LEU A 525 7.73 0.13 10.42
C LEU A 525 9.06 0.87 10.21
N ARG A 526 9.18 1.74 9.18
CA ARG A 526 10.43 2.47 8.90
C ARG A 526 10.38 3.95 9.26
N LYS A 527 9.74 4.30 10.38
CA LYS A 527 9.76 5.69 10.85
C LYS A 527 11.14 6.00 11.41
N GLN A 528 11.91 6.79 10.66
CA GLN A 528 13.25 7.22 11.06
C GLN A 528 13.19 8.02 12.38
N GLY A 529 14.11 7.71 13.28
CA GLY A 529 14.20 8.23 14.64
C GLY A 529 13.11 7.73 15.60
N LEU A 530 12.26 6.79 15.18
CA LEU A 530 11.09 6.36 15.96
C LEU A 530 10.91 4.84 16.07
N THR A 531 11.52 4.03 15.18
CA THR A 531 11.29 2.57 15.16
C THR A 531 12.56 1.79 15.50
N PRO A 532 12.79 1.49 16.80
CA PRO A 532 13.91 0.66 17.20
C PRO A 532 13.64 -0.83 16.89
N PRO A 533 14.70 -1.67 16.77
CA PRO A 533 14.59 -3.11 16.52
C PRO A 533 13.62 -3.85 17.45
N ASP A 534 13.62 -3.48 18.73
CA ASP A 534 12.78 -4.13 19.75
C ASP A 534 11.27 -3.87 19.52
N ILE A 535 10.91 -2.76 18.88
CA ILE A 535 9.52 -2.48 18.49
C ILE A 535 9.11 -3.34 17.30
N VAL A 536 10.01 -3.56 16.33
CA VAL A 536 9.71 -4.50 15.23
C VAL A 536 9.46 -5.90 15.77
N ALA A 537 10.34 -6.39 16.66
CA ALA A 537 10.17 -7.70 17.27
C ALA A 537 8.84 -7.81 18.02
N PHE A 538 8.45 -6.76 18.74
CA PHE A 538 7.16 -6.69 19.41
C PHE A 538 5.99 -6.74 18.43
N ILE A 539 6.00 -5.94 17.35
CA ILE A 539 4.93 -5.92 16.36
C ILE A 539 4.83 -7.28 15.65
N THR A 540 5.94 -7.90 15.25
CA THR A 540 5.89 -9.25 14.69
C THR A 540 5.31 -10.25 15.69
N CYS A 541 5.77 -10.23 16.94
CA CYS A 541 5.23 -11.10 17.99
C CYS A 541 3.73 -10.84 18.26
N HIS A 542 3.27 -9.59 18.11
CA HIS A 542 1.86 -9.23 18.18
C HIS A 542 1.07 -9.89 17.05
N GLU A 543 1.54 -9.77 15.80
CA GLU A 543 0.88 -10.43 14.65
C GLU A 543 0.83 -11.95 14.82
N MET A 544 1.94 -12.57 15.25
CA MET A 544 1.96 -13.99 15.62
C MET A 544 0.96 -14.31 16.74
N GLY A 545 0.70 -13.36 17.63
CA GLY A 545 -0.29 -13.43 18.69
C GLY A 545 -1.71 -13.58 18.19
N HIS A 546 -2.07 -13.05 17.02
CA HIS A 546 -3.37 -13.36 16.43
C HIS A 546 -3.52 -14.84 16.12
N ALA A 547 -2.46 -15.51 15.66
CA ALA A 547 -2.53 -16.95 15.36
C ALA A 547 -2.43 -17.82 16.64
N LEU A 548 -1.59 -17.40 17.59
CA LEU A 548 -1.13 -18.24 18.71
C LEU A 548 -1.65 -17.82 20.09
N GLY A 549 -2.11 -16.60 20.27
CA GLY A 549 -2.31 -15.94 21.57
C GLY A 549 -3.51 -16.43 22.38
N GLY A 550 -4.46 -17.13 21.75
CA GLY A 550 -5.65 -17.69 22.36
C GLY A 550 -6.69 -16.69 22.85
N PHE A 551 -7.45 -17.08 23.87
CA PHE A 551 -8.60 -16.33 24.39
C PHE A 551 -8.19 -15.03 25.09
N PRO A 552 -8.92 -13.91 24.89
CA PRO A 552 -10.12 -13.78 24.05
C PRO A 552 -9.80 -13.64 22.55
N PHE A 553 -10.76 -14.01 21.71
CA PHE A 553 -10.66 -13.96 20.25
C PHE A 553 -11.42 -12.76 19.67
N LYS A 554 -10.96 -12.25 18.52
CA LYS A 554 -11.67 -11.25 17.72
C LYS A 554 -13.04 -11.79 17.31
N ARG A 555 -13.98 -10.89 17.04
CA ARG A 555 -15.34 -11.24 16.60
C ARG A 555 -15.72 -10.37 15.43
N GLY A 556 -15.97 -11.01 14.30
CA GLY A 556 -16.36 -10.31 13.08
C GLY A 556 -16.61 -11.31 11.95
N PRO A 557 -17.03 -10.84 10.78
CA PRO A 557 -17.30 -11.70 9.63
C PRO A 557 -16.11 -12.62 9.29
N ALA A 558 -14.87 -12.11 9.40
CA ALA A 558 -13.66 -12.87 9.16
C ALA A 558 -13.50 -14.02 10.18
N GLN A 559 -13.66 -13.76 11.47
CA GLN A 559 -13.51 -14.79 12.51
C GLN A 559 -14.65 -15.81 12.49
N THR A 560 -15.86 -15.40 12.11
CA THR A 560 -16.96 -16.34 11.85
C THR A 560 -16.60 -17.29 10.70
N ALA A 561 -16.07 -16.76 9.59
CA ALA A 561 -15.61 -17.59 8.48
C ALA A 561 -14.45 -18.51 8.89
N GLN A 562 -13.52 -18.03 9.72
CA GLN A 562 -12.45 -18.86 10.30
C GLN A 562 -13.04 -20.05 11.06
N VAL A 563 -13.95 -19.81 12.01
CA VAL A 563 -14.60 -20.88 12.80
C VAL A 563 -15.35 -21.87 11.92
N GLU A 564 -16.12 -21.39 10.94
CA GLU A 564 -16.84 -22.25 10.00
C GLU A 564 -15.88 -23.15 9.22
N GLY A 565 -14.74 -22.61 8.78
CA GLY A 565 -13.75 -23.38 8.04
C GLY A 565 -12.84 -24.26 8.90
N LEU A 566 -12.77 -24.08 10.23
CA LEU A 566 -12.08 -25.03 11.12
C LEU A 566 -12.70 -26.43 11.04
N ALA A 567 -14.03 -26.50 10.90
CA ALA A 567 -14.75 -27.78 10.75
C ALA A 567 -14.46 -28.48 9.41
N THR A 568 -14.09 -27.72 8.38
CA THR A 568 -13.78 -28.23 7.03
C THR A 568 -12.27 -28.33 6.77
N GLY A 569 -11.43 -27.98 7.75
CA GLY A 569 -9.97 -27.93 7.62
C GLY A 569 -9.45 -26.76 6.79
N GLN A 570 -10.33 -25.82 6.41
CA GLN A 570 -10.05 -24.65 5.58
C GLN A 570 -9.53 -23.45 6.37
N TYR A 571 -9.20 -23.55 7.65
CA TYR A 571 -8.47 -22.50 8.36
C TYR A 571 -7.58 -23.13 9.44
N GLY A 572 -6.50 -22.42 9.77
CA GLY A 572 -5.49 -22.89 10.71
C GLY A 572 -5.64 -22.39 12.14
N THR A 573 -6.50 -21.41 12.44
CA THR A 573 -6.79 -20.89 13.82
C THR A 573 -7.85 -19.77 13.74
N VAL A 574 -8.29 -19.25 14.89
CA VAL A 574 -9.11 -18.04 15.01
C VAL A 574 -8.25 -16.90 15.57
N SER A 575 -8.37 -15.70 15.00
CA SER A 575 -7.58 -14.55 15.44
C SER A 575 -7.85 -14.17 16.92
N SER A 576 -6.80 -14.12 17.75
CA SER A 576 -6.88 -13.52 19.09
C SER A 576 -7.20 -12.02 19.05
N ALA A 577 -7.82 -11.50 20.10
CA ALA A 577 -8.07 -10.06 20.29
C ALA A 577 -6.76 -9.24 20.26
N GLU A 578 -6.83 -7.95 19.90
CA GLU A 578 -5.64 -7.06 19.88
C GLU A 578 -4.92 -7.03 21.24
N GLY A 579 -5.67 -6.82 22.33
CA GLY A 579 -5.10 -6.81 23.68
C GLY A 579 -4.51 -8.16 24.09
N GLN A 580 -5.11 -9.27 23.62
CA GLN A 580 -4.58 -10.60 23.86
C GLN A 580 -3.30 -10.87 23.06
N SER A 581 -3.19 -10.28 21.87
CA SER A 581 -2.03 -10.38 20.98
C SER A 581 -0.85 -9.58 21.52
N ASP A 582 -1.09 -8.37 22.05
CA ASP A 582 -0.11 -7.61 22.83
C ASP A 582 0.40 -8.41 24.03
N TYR A 583 -0.53 -9.03 24.77
CA TYR A 583 -0.22 -9.81 25.96
C TYR A 583 0.61 -11.05 25.62
N PHE A 584 0.26 -11.79 24.56
CA PHE A 584 1.05 -12.91 24.04
C PHE A 584 2.46 -12.46 23.65
N ALA A 585 2.56 -11.34 22.93
CA ALA A 585 3.83 -10.83 22.45
C ALA A 585 4.81 -10.61 23.59
N SER A 586 4.39 -9.93 24.65
CA SER A 586 5.26 -9.60 25.79
C SER A 586 5.43 -10.73 26.81
N LYS A 587 4.42 -11.59 26.99
CA LYS A 587 4.47 -12.71 27.96
C LYS A 587 5.22 -13.94 27.46
N GLU A 588 5.06 -14.25 26.18
CA GLU A 588 5.45 -15.55 25.62
C GLU A 588 6.45 -15.40 24.47
N CYS A 589 6.14 -14.59 23.45
CA CYS A 589 6.98 -14.48 22.26
C CYS A 589 8.33 -13.81 22.53
N LEU A 590 8.34 -12.54 22.97
CA LEU A 590 9.58 -11.80 23.24
C LEU A 590 10.51 -12.52 24.24
N PRO A 591 10.02 -13.11 25.35
CA PRO A 591 10.86 -13.91 26.23
C PRO A 591 11.55 -15.10 25.57
N ARG A 592 10.95 -15.73 24.55
CA ARG A 592 11.59 -16.80 23.79
C ARG A 592 12.59 -16.24 22.77
N VAL A 593 12.23 -15.16 22.07
CA VAL A 593 13.11 -14.48 21.09
C VAL A 593 14.42 -14.02 21.72
N TRP A 594 14.35 -13.45 22.93
CA TRP A 594 15.49 -12.84 23.62
C TRP A 594 16.07 -13.68 24.75
N ALA A 595 15.70 -14.97 24.83
CA ALA A 595 16.20 -15.87 25.87
C ALA A 595 17.74 -16.00 25.88
N ALA A 596 18.36 -15.90 24.71
CA ALA A 596 19.82 -15.99 24.55
C ALA A 596 20.54 -14.62 24.59
N ASP A 597 19.82 -13.51 24.56
CA ASP A 597 20.38 -12.15 24.41
C ASP A 597 20.78 -11.54 25.77
N LEU A 598 21.46 -12.31 26.61
CA LEU A 598 21.69 -11.95 28.03
C LEU A 598 22.41 -10.60 28.19
N GLU A 599 23.42 -10.33 27.35
CA GLU A 599 24.18 -9.08 27.39
C GLU A 599 23.33 -7.86 27.02
N VAL A 600 22.54 -7.98 25.94
CA VAL A 600 21.63 -6.91 25.48
C VAL A 600 20.54 -6.65 26.51
N ASN A 601 19.93 -7.72 27.06
CA ASN A 601 18.92 -7.61 28.10
C ASN A 601 19.47 -6.85 29.33
N ALA A 602 20.72 -7.10 29.72
CA ALA A 602 21.35 -6.43 30.86
C ALA A 602 21.55 -4.92 30.66
N MET A 603 21.71 -4.44 29.42
CA MET A 603 21.90 -3.00 29.13
C MET A 603 20.70 -2.16 29.58
N PHE A 604 19.48 -2.69 29.47
CA PHE A 604 18.25 -1.98 29.84
C PHE A 604 18.14 -1.69 31.34
N ARG A 605 18.91 -2.38 32.20
CA ARG A 605 18.94 -2.11 33.64
C ARG A 605 19.33 -0.67 33.97
N ALA A 606 20.13 -0.03 33.13
CA ALA A 606 20.61 1.33 33.32
C ALA A 606 19.62 2.40 32.80
N THR A 607 18.70 2.04 31.92
CA THR A 607 17.83 2.99 31.20
C THR A 607 16.35 2.87 31.56
N VAL A 608 15.91 1.72 32.10
CA VAL A 608 14.52 1.48 32.51
C VAL A 608 14.07 2.46 33.61
N SER A 609 12.80 2.86 33.57
CA SER A 609 12.21 3.75 34.58
C SER A 609 12.19 3.12 35.98
N GLU A 610 12.32 3.92 37.03
CA GLU A 610 12.32 3.44 38.43
C GLU A 610 11.02 2.68 38.78
N TYR A 611 9.89 3.11 38.21
CA TYR A 611 8.61 2.43 38.35
C TYR A 611 8.66 1.01 37.77
N ALA A 612 9.13 0.87 36.52
CA ALA A 612 9.25 -0.44 35.89
C ALA A 612 10.28 -1.32 36.60
N LYS A 613 11.42 -0.73 37.01
CA LYS A 613 12.47 -1.39 37.80
C LYS A 613 11.91 -2.04 39.06
N THR A 614 11.20 -1.26 39.87
CA THR A 614 10.59 -1.72 41.13
C THR A 614 9.63 -2.89 40.91
N ARG A 615 8.82 -2.84 39.85
CA ARG A 615 7.84 -3.88 39.53
C ARG A 615 8.50 -5.16 39.00
N CYS A 616 9.49 -5.04 38.11
CA CYS A 616 10.25 -6.17 37.60
C CYS A 616 11.05 -6.88 38.70
N ASP A 617 11.71 -6.12 39.59
CA ASP A 617 12.46 -6.68 40.73
C ASP A 617 11.56 -7.40 41.74
N ALA A 618 10.30 -6.97 41.85
CA ALA A 618 9.30 -7.64 42.68
C ALA A 618 8.69 -8.89 42.01
N ALA A 619 8.62 -8.92 40.69
CA ALA A 619 8.05 -10.04 39.92
C ALA A 619 9.06 -11.19 39.71
N TRP A 620 10.35 -10.88 39.65
CA TRP A 620 11.40 -11.83 39.28
C TRP A 620 12.55 -11.85 40.27
N GLU A 621 12.89 -13.03 40.78
CA GLU A 621 14.04 -13.23 41.68
C GLU A 621 15.38 -13.29 40.93
N ASP A 622 15.37 -13.86 39.73
CA ASP A 622 16.56 -14.08 38.90
C ASP A 622 16.97 -12.81 38.14
N VAL A 623 18.27 -12.56 38.06
CA VAL A 623 18.83 -11.33 37.46
C VAL A 623 18.58 -11.27 35.95
N ASP A 624 18.64 -12.40 35.25
CA ASP A 624 18.43 -12.45 33.80
C ASP A 624 16.94 -12.27 33.48
N ALA A 625 16.05 -12.86 34.27
CA ALA A 625 14.61 -12.61 34.19
C ALA A 625 14.24 -11.15 34.48
N GLN A 626 14.88 -10.51 35.47
CA GLN A 626 14.72 -9.07 35.72
C GLN A 626 15.18 -8.24 34.52
N ASN A 627 16.36 -8.54 33.96
CA ASN A 627 16.91 -7.83 32.81
C ASN A 627 15.99 -7.94 31.59
N LEU A 628 15.46 -9.13 31.31
CA LEU A 628 14.48 -9.35 30.26
C LEU A 628 13.18 -8.57 30.52
N CYS A 629 12.69 -8.55 31.77
CA CYS A 629 11.53 -7.74 32.15
C CYS A 629 11.76 -6.24 31.89
N TYR A 630 12.96 -5.72 32.16
CA TYR A 630 13.29 -4.32 31.86
C TYR A 630 13.28 -4.02 30.37
N ARG A 631 13.81 -4.92 29.53
CA ARG A 631 13.79 -4.77 28.06
C ARG A 631 12.34 -4.71 27.55
N ILE A 632 11.47 -5.61 28.01
CA ILE A 632 10.06 -5.63 27.62
C ILE A 632 9.30 -4.41 28.19
N ALA A 633 9.68 -3.89 29.36
CA ALA A 633 9.15 -2.63 29.87
C ALA A 633 9.53 -1.44 28.97
N ALA A 634 10.78 -1.41 28.47
CA ALA A 634 11.22 -0.40 27.50
C ALA A 634 10.46 -0.50 26.17
N VAL A 635 10.10 -1.72 25.73
CA VAL A 635 9.19 -1.93 24.58
C VAL A 635 7.82 -1.28 24.84
N ALA A 636 7.24 -1.45 26.03
CA ALA A 636 5.95 -0.85 26.36
C ALA A 636 6.00 0.69 26.31
N GLU A 637 7.06 1.30 26.87
CA GLU A 637 7.28 2.76 26.80
C GLU A 637 7.52 3.23 25.36
N GLY A 638 8.38 2.51 24.62
CA GLY A 638 8.71 2.79 23.22
C GLY A 638 7.49 2.69 22.31
N PHE A 639 6.60 1.71 22.52
CA PHE A 639 5.37 1.54 21.75
C PHE A 639 4.42 2.73 21.93
N GLY A 640 4.32 3.28 23.14
CA GLY A 640 3.54 4.50 23.40
C GLY A 640 4.05 5.71 22.58
N ILE A 641 5.37 5.84 22.44
CA ILE A 641 6.01 6.90 21.65
C ILE A 641 5.80 6.65 20.15
N TRP A 642 6.08 5.42 19.69
CA TRP A 642 5.95 5.02 18.29
C TRP A 642 4.53 5.20 17.78
N ARG A 643 3.51 4.80 18.57
CA ARG A 643 2.10 4.97 18.22
C ARG A 643 1.74 6.45 18.03
N ARG A 644 2.14 7.35 18.94
CA ARG A 644 1.88 8.80 18.79
C ARG A 644 2.57 9.38 17.55
N GLY A 645 3.80 8.95 17.24
CA GLY A 645 4.51 9.36 16.03
C GLY A 645 3.88 8.89 14.71
N SER A 646 2.80 8.11 14.77
CA SER A 646 2.08 7.57 13.61
C SER A 646 0.99 8.48 13.06
N ASP A 647 0.57 9.50 13.82
CA ASP A 647 -0.48 10.43 13.43
C ASP A 647 -0.11 11.89 13.80
N PRO A 648 0.30 12.72 12.82
CA PRO A 648 0.60 14.14 13.06
C PRO A 648 -0.62 14.95 13.55
N GLY A 649 -1.85 14.48 13.31
CA GLY A 649 -3.10 15.09 13.74
C GLY A 649 -3.43 14.86 15.23
N GLU A 650 -2.82 13.85 15.86
CA GLU A 650 -3.06 13.47 17.26
C GLU A 650 -2.12 14.17 18.27
N SER A 651 -1.46 15.27 17.89
CA SER A 651 -0.49 15.99 18.74
C SER A 651 -1.01 16.48 20.11
N THR A 652 -2.32 16.40 20.36
CA THR A 652 -2.97 16.77 21.63
C THR A 652 -3.12 15.60 22.62
N ILE A 653 -2.88 14.36 22.21
CA ILE A 653 -2.99 13.17 23.07
C ILE A 653 -1.67 12.94 23.83
N PRO A 654 -1.68 12.86 25.18
CA PRO A 654 -0.49 12.55 25.96
C PRO A 654 0.11 11.19 25.59
N VAL A 655 1.45 11.10 25.57
CA VAL A 655 2.15 9.81 25.41
C VAL A 655 1.78 8.91 26.58
N PRO A 656 1.35 7.65 26.34
CA PRO A 656 1.15 6.67 27.39
C PRO A 656 2.38 6.46 28.28
N ARG A 657 2.19 6.26 29.58
CA ARG A 657 3.30 6.05 30.53
C ARG A 657 3.00 4.93 31.51
N LEU A 658 4.03 4.17 31.89
CA LEU A 658 3.87 3.04 32.81
C LEU A 658 3.48 3.48 34.23
N ASP A 659 3.92 4.66 34.67
CA ASP A 659 3.66 5.21 36.01
C ASP A 659 2.26 5.81 36.16
N THR A 660 1.48 5.88 35.07
CA THR A 660 0.06 6.28 35.06
C THR A 660 -0.80 5.23 34.36
N PRO A 661 -0.90 4.01 34.92
CA PRO A 661 -1.71 2.97 34.32
C PRO A 661 -3.19 3.38 34.30
N SER A 662 -3.92 2.90 33.29
CA SER A 662 -5.35 3.12 33.16
C SER A 662 -6.11 2.58 34.37
N THR A 663 -7.00 3.41 34.90
CA THR A 663 -7.95 3.01 35.97
C THR A 663 -9.32 2.65 35.43
N ILE A 664 -9.49 2.61 34.10
CA ILE A 664 -10.75 2.24 33.46
C ILE A 664 -10.99 0.75 33.69
N GLU A 665 -12.23 0.40 34.03
CA GLU A 665 -12.69 -0.98 34.04
C GLU A 665 -13.80 -1.11 33.00
N VAL A 666 -13.60 -1.94 31.98
CA VAL A 666 -14.60 -2.15 30.95
C VAL A 666 -15.69 -3.11 31.46
N PRO A 667 -16.96 -2.88 31.10
CA PRO A 667 -18.06 -3.76 31.47
C PRO A 667 -18.04 -5.10 30.71
N GLY A 668 -17.40 -5.12 29.53
CA GLY A 668 -17.20 -6.30 28.68
C GLY A 668 -15.81 -6.26 28.02
N THR A 669 -15.31 -7.41 27.61
CA THR A 669 -13.98 -7.51 26.98
C THR A 669 -14.00 -6.86 25.60
N ASN A 670 -13.18 -5.83 25.41
CA ASN A 670 -12.92 -5.22 24.10
C ASN A 670 -11.98 -6.13 23.30
N ALA A 671 -12.53 -6.80 22.28
CA ALA A 671 -11.79 -7.72 21.41
C ALA A 671 -11.12 -7.02 20.21
N ASP A 672 -11.55 -5.79 19.92
CA ASP A 672 -11.05 -4.94 18.85
C ASP A 672 -9.90 -4.10 19.38
N ASN A 673 -9.89 -2.78 19.21
CA ASN A 673 -8.73 -1.93 19.49
C ASN A 673 -8.76 -1.33 20.91
N PRO A 674 -7.86 -1.72 21.83
CA PRO A 674 -7.78 -1.09 23.13
C PRO A 674 -7.20 0.34 23.03
N PRO A 675 -7.57 1.23 23.97
CA PRO A 675 -6.96 2.55 24.09
C PRO A 675 -5.43 2.49 24.18
N GLY A 676 -4.73 3.53 23.71
CA GLY A 676 -3.26 3.57 23.68
C GLY A 676 -2.60 3.27 25.03
N GLN A 677 -3.10 3.87 26.12
CA GLN A 677 -2.62 3.58 27.48
C GLN A 677 -2.85 2.11 27.87
N CYS A 678 -4.01 1.54 27.53
CA CYS A 678 -4.32 0.15 27.84
C CYS A 678 -3.41 -0.84 27.13
N ARG A 679 -3.02 -0.57 25.88
CA ARG A 679 -2.05 -1.41 25.17
C ARG A 679 -0.68 -1.37 25.87
N VAL A 680 -0.18 -0.18 26.22
CA VAL A 680 1.07 -0.02 26.98
C VAL A 680 1.03 -0.75 28.32
N ASP A 681 -0.08 -0.63 29.06
CA ASP A 681 -0.28 -1.36 30.31
C ASP A 681 -0.27 -2.89 30.07
N THR A 682 -0.86 -3.34 28.97
CA THR A 682 -0.96 -4.78 28.63
C THR A 682 0.38 -5.38 28.29
N ILE A 683 1.19 -4.68 27.50
CA ILE A 683 2.56 -5.09 27.16
C ILE A 683 3.36 -5.25 28.45
N PHE A 684 3.31 -4.26 29.35
CA PHE A 684 4.05 -4.32 30.61
C PHE A 684 3.52 -5.40 31.57
N GLN A 685 2.20 -5.63 31.65
CA GLN A 685 1.68 -6.75 32.44
C GLN A 685 2.18 -8.10 31.89
N GLY A 686 2.24 -8.31 30.58
CA GLY A 686 2.79 -9.55 30.04
C GLY A 686 4.25 -9.80 30.49
N ALA A 687 5.08 -8.75 30.60
CA ALA A 687 6.45 -8.83 31.11
C ALA A 687 6.56 -9.28 32.59
N LEU A 688 5.50 -9.05 33.38
CA LEU A 688 5.43 -9.42 34.80
C LEU A 688 4.84 -10.83 35.00
N CYS A 689 4.31 -11.45 33.95
CA CYS A 689 3.61 -12.72 34.08
C CYS A 689 4.56 -13.92 34.05
N GLY A 690 4.61 -14.65 35.17
CA GLY A 690 5.40 -15.89 35.31
C GLY A 690 4.82 -17.12 34.61
N THR A 691 3.54 -17.08 34.21
CA THR A 691 2.86 -18.21 33.57
C THR A 691 3.33 -18.39 32.12
N LYS A 692 3.62 -19.62 31.68
CA LYS A 692 3.96 -19.93 30.28
C LYS A 692 2.85 -20.74 29.62
N PHE A 693 2.74 -20.63 28.31
CA PHE A 693 1.81 -21.47 27.53
C PHE A 693 2.15 -22.95 27.65
N ARG A 694 1.11 -23.78 27.77
CA ARG A 694 1.24 -25.23 27.88
C ARG A 694 1.49 -25.86 26.51
N GLY A 695 2.59 -26.59 26.39
CA GLY A 695 2.88 -27.41 25.22
C GLY A 695 3.04 -26.61 23.93
N THR A 696 2.69 -27.23 22.82
CA THR A 696 2.77 -26.64 21.46
C THR A 696 1.40 -26.57 20.77
N ASP A 697 0.32 -26.76 21.53
CA ASP A 697 -1.04 -26.69 21.00
C ASP A 697 -1.40 -25.23 20.66
N ILE A 698 -2.12 -25.02 19.57
CA ILE A 698 -2.60 -23.70 19.15
C ILE A 698 -3.99 -23.50 19.77
N PRO A 699 -4.19 -22.51 20.68
CA PRO A 699 -5.45 -22.40 21.41
C PRO A 699 -6.70 -22.24 20.53
N GLY A 700 -6.57 -21.56 19.38
CA GLY A 700 -7.66 -21.40 18.41
C GLY A 700 -7.99 -22.67 17.61
N LEU A 701 -7.21 -23.74 17.76
CA LEU A 701 -7.42 -25.06 17.15
C LEU A 701 -7.94 -26.12 18.13
N ILE A 702 -8.30 -25.74 19.35
CA ILE A 702 -8.82 -26.69 20.34
C ILE A 702 -10.35 -26.72 20.27
N PRO A 703 -10.99 -27.83 19.86
CA PRO A 703 -12.45 -27.94 19.84
C PRO A 703 -13.03 -27.95 21.27
N PRO A 704 -14.30 -27.53 21.45
CA PRO A 704 -15.29 -27.18 20.43
C PRO A 704 -15.12 -25.76 19.85
N TYR A 705 -15.01 -25.65 18.52
CA TYR A 705 -14.68 -24.39 17.82
C TYR A 705 -15.77 -23.33 17.96
N GLU A 706 -17.03 -23.73 18.07
CA GLU A 706 -18.15 -22.82 18.28
C GLU A 706 -18.05 -22.04 19.59
N GLN A 707 -17.30 -22.55 20.58
CA GLN A 707 -17.10 -21.87 21.85
C GLN A 707 -15.97 -20.84 21.79
N VAL A 708 -15.11 -20.89 20.77
CA VAL A 708 -13.96 -19.98 20.62
C VAL A 708 -14.40 -18.52 20.51
N LEU A 709 -15.56 -18.25 19.88
CA LEU A 709 -16.13 -16.91 19.80
C LEU A 709 -17.03 -16.57 21.01
N THR A 710 -17.21 -17.46 21.97
CA THR A 710 -18.06 -17.23 23.14
C THR A 710 -17.22 -16.66 24.30
N LEU A 711 -17.53 -15.44 24.73
CA LEU A 711 -17.05 -14.86 25.98
C LEU A 711 -17.89 -15.47 27.11
N SER A 712 -17.39 -16.56 27.69
CA SER A 712 -18.01 -17.19 28.85
C SER A 712 -16.96 -17.52 29.92
N PRO A 713 -17.38 -17.62 31.20
CA PRO A 713 -16.50 -18.08 32.27
C PRO A 713 -15.91 -19.48 32.02
N GLU A 714 -16.59 -20.33 31.25
CA GLU A 714 -16.10 -21.68 30.92
C GLU A 714 -14.90 -21.63 29.96
N VAL A 715 -15.00 -20.84 28.89
CA VAL A 715 -13.92 -20.67 27.90
C VAL A 715 -12.73 -19.95 28.55
N GLU A 716 -13.00 -18.95 29.38
CA GLU A 716 -11.94 -18.28 30.15
C GLU A 716 -11.25 -19.25 31.13
N ALA A 717 -12.01 -20.08 31.84
CA ALA A 717 -11.44 -21.08 32.76
C ALA A 717 -10.56 -22.10 32.03
N ALA A 718 -10.89 -22.46 30.79
CA ALA A 718 -10.06 -23.34 29.96
C ALA A 718 -8.72 -22.69 29.58
N ALA A 719 -8.71 -21.36 29.36
CA ALA A 719 -7.52 -20.57 29.03
C ALA A 719 -6.73 -20.08 30.25
N ALA A 720 -7.33 -20.11 31.45
CA ALA A 720 -6.71 -19.65 32.69
C ALA A 720 -5.31 -20.22 32.97
N PRO A 721 -5.00 -21.51 32.71
CA PRO A 721 -3.67 -22.07 32.96
C PRO A 721 -2.55 -21.44 32.11
N ASP A 722 -2.90 -20.75 31.02
CA ASP A 722 -1.97 -20.16 30.06
C ASP A 722 -1.80 -18.65 30.28
N SER A 723 -2.41 -18.08 31.33
CA SER A 723 -2.36 -16.65 31.66
C SER A 723 -2.16 -16.39 33.15
N CYS A 724 -1.73 -15.18 33.51
CA CYS A 724 -1.83 -14.72 34.89
C CYS A 724 -3.26 -14.18 35.09
N THR A 725 -4.05 -14.83 35.94
CA THR A 725 -5.46 -14.46 36.13
C THR A 725 -5.66 -13.37 37.18
N GLU A 726 -4.72 -13.25 38.12
CA GLU A 726 -4.76 -12.27 39.20
C GLU A 726 -3.35 -11.75 39.53
N GLY A 727 -3.27 -10.57 40.17
CA GLY A 727 -2.01 -10.00 40.63
C GLY A 727 -1.12 -9.43 39.51
N PRO A 728 0.17 -9.18 39.81
CA PRO A 728 1.13 -8.73 38.80
C PRO A 728 1.14 -9.68 37.59
N GLY A 729 0.99 -9.09 36.42
CA GLY A 729 0.92 -9.79 35.15
C GLY A 729 -0.48 -10.15 34.68
N SER A 730 -1.53 -9.87 35.46
CA SER A 730 -2.90 -10.04 34.98
C SER A 730 -3.25 -9.08 33.84
N ARG A 731 -4.06 -9.53 32.90
CA ARG A 731 -4.55 -8.70 31.77
C ARG A 731 -5.28 -7.44 32.29
N PRO A 732 -4.95 -6.23 31.79
CA PRO A 732 -5.56 -5.00 32.28
C PRO A 732 -7.08 -4.92 32.15
N ARG A 733 -7.72 -4.43 33.22
CA ARG A 733 -9.18 -4.26 33.31
C ARG A 733 -9.77 -3.25 32.35
N CYS A 734 -8.93 -2.42 31.74
CA CYS A 734 -9.36 -1.38 30.82
C CYS A 734 -9.61 -1.87 29.38
N TRP A 735 -9.41 -3.17 29.13
CA TRP A 735 -9.89 -3.85 27.92
C TRP A 735 -10.37 -5.28 28.19
N PHE A 736 -9.89 -5.93 29.25
CA PHE A 736 -10.27 -7.30 29.59
C PHE A 736 -11.23 -7.35 30.79
N ALA A 737 -12.39 -7.98 30.59
CA ALA A 737 -13.36 -8.25 31.65
C ALA A 737 -13.34 -9.76 32.01
N PRO A 738 -12.63 -10.18 33.07
CA PRO A 738 -12.65 -11.55 33.55
C PRO A 738 -14.03 -11.94 34.08
N ASN A 739 -14.35 -13.22 33.90
CA ASN A 739 -15.64 -13.83 34.16
C ASN A 739 -16.80 -13.10 33.48
N ALA A 740 -16.53 -12.41 32.36
CA ALA A 740 -17.58 -11.80 31.57
C ALA A 740 -18.55 -12.88 31.10
N THR A 741 -19.81 -12.71 31.49
CA THR A 741 -20.94 -13.39 30.86
C THR A 741 -21.46 -12.50 29.75
N ALA A 742 -21.91 -13.09 28.63
CA ALA A 742 -22.67 -12.34 27.63
C ALA A 742 -23.74 -11.48 28.31
N ALA A 743 -23.85 -10.22 27.90
CA ALA A 743 -24.85 -9.33 28.47
C ALA A 743 -26.25 -9.89 28.21
N ASP A 744 -27.12 -9.89 29.22
CA ASP A 744 -28.51 -10.28 29.03
C ASP A 744 -29.24 -9.19 28.24
N CYS A 745 -29.14 -9.26 26.92
CA CYS A 745 -29.84 -8.36 26.00
C CYS A 745 -31.33 -8.71 25.84
N THR A 746 -31.87 -9.62 26.67
CA THR A 746 -33.30 -9.98 26.61
C THR A 746 -34.16 -8.73 26.80
N GLY A 747 -34.93 -8.39 25.76
CA GLY A 747 -35.82 -7.22 25.77
C GLY A 747 -35.17 -5.90 25.34
N ILE A 748 -33.93 -5.93 24.82
CA ILE A 748 -33.27 -4.79 24.16
C ILE A 748 -33.07 -5.17 22.69
N PRO A 749 -33.81 -4.56 21.75
CA PRO A 749 -33.62 -4.86 20.33
C PRO A 749 -32.27 -4.30 19.82
N PRO A 750 -31.72 -4.82 18.70
CA PRO A 750 -30.45 -4.33 18.13
C PRO A 750 -30.46 -2.83 17.80
N THR A 751 -31.64 -2.28 17.50
CA THR A 751 -31.84 -0.84 17.24
C THR A 751 -31.96 0.00 18.52
N GLY A 752 -31.77 -0.61 19.69
CA GLY A 752 -31.89 0.02 20.99
C GLY A 752 -33.34 0.24 21.42
N LYS A 753 -33.53 0.59 22.70
CA LYS A 753 -34.83 0.95 23.29
C LYS A 753 -34.72 2.27 24.05
N CYS A 754 -35.85 2.95 24.20
CA CYS A 754 -35.96 4.02 25.16
C CYS A 754 -36.32 3.46 26.54
N ASP A 755 -35.66 3.96 27.58
CA ASP A 755 -35.90 3.59 28.98
C ASP A 755 -35.79 4.83 29.89
N VAL A 756 -36.07 4.65 31.19
CA VAL A 756 -35.87 5.68 32.22
C VAL A 756 -34.86 5.17 33.24
N VAL A 757 -33.71 5.84 33.31
CA VAL A 757 -32.62 5.50 34.23
C VAL A 757 -32.42 6.65 35.21
N ASP A 758 -32.50 6.35 36.51
CA ASP A 758 -32.43 7.33 37.60
C ASP A 758 -33.39 8.54 37.44
N GLY A 759 -34.56 8.29 36.83
CA GLY A 759 -35.59 9.30 36.61
C GLY A 759 -35.37 10.20 35.39
N GLN A 760 -34.32 9.95 34.60
CA GLN A 760 -34.06 10.63 33.33
C GLN A 760 -34.33 9.72 32.13
N SER A 761 -34.83 10.29 31.04
CA SER A 761 -35.02 9.53 29.80
C SER A 761 -33.65 9.13 29.24
N ALA A 762 -33.54 7.89 28.78
CA ALA A 762 -32.30 7.34 28.25
C ALA A 762 -32.56 6.48 27.03
N GLN A 763 -31.61 6.44 26.11
CA GLN A 763 -31.52 5.40 25.10
C GLN A 763 -30.63 4.26 25.63
N VAL A 764 -31.07 3.02 25.45
CA VAL A 764 -30.41 1.82 25.91
C VAL A 764 -30.12 0.92 24.73
N PHE A 765 -28.84 0.65 24.49
CA PHE A 765 -28.36 -0.32 23.50
C PHE A 765 -27.81 -1.53 24.23
N CYS A 766 -27.88 -2.69 23.59
CA CYS A 766 -27.23 -3.88 24.09
C CYS A 766 -26.66 -4.65 22.92
N ASP A 767 -25.37 -4.92 23.01
CA ASP A 767 -24.67 -5.79 22.09
C ASP A 767 -23.70 -6.67 22.88
N ASP A 768 -23.18 -7.70 22.22
CA ASP A 768 -22.28 -8.68 22.83
C ASP A 768 -20.86 -8.15 23.08
N GLU A 769 -20.55 -6.92 22.62
CA GLU A 769 -19.22 -6.30 22.63
C GLU A 769 -19.09 -5.28 23.77
N ASN A 770 -20.06 -4.40 23.89
CA ASN A 770 -20.15 -3.30 24.84
C ASN A 770 -21.07 -3.62 26.04
N GLY A 771 -21.83 -4.72 25.95
CA GLY A 771 -22.89 -5.03 26.89
C GLY A 771 -24.03 -4.00 26.82
N ILE A 772 -24.70 -3.77 27.96
CA ILE A 772 -25.78 -2.79 28.03
C ILE A 772 -25.18 -1.38 28.11
N GLN A 773 -25.32 -0.62 27.03
CA GLN A 773 -24.97 0.79 26.98
C GLN A 773 -26.18 1.66 27.30
N VAL A 774 -26.01 2.61 28.22
CA VAL A 774 -27.06 3.57 28.60
C VAL A 774 -26.55 4.97 28.31
N THR A 775 -27.25 5.72 27.46
CA THR A 775 -27.00 7.14 27.23
C THR A 775 -28.16 7.95 27.79
N ILE A 776 -27.90 8.75 28.82
CA ILE A 776 -28.89 9.65 29.42
C ILE A 776 -29.11 10.83 28.46
N CYS A 777 -30.37 11.08 28.11
CA CYS A 777 -30.73 12.23 27.28
C CYS A 777 -30.51 13.54 28.05
N GLU A 778 -30.33 14.64 27.31
CA GLU A 778 -30.18 15.95 27.93
C GLU A 778 -31.37 16.27 28.87
N PRO A 779 -31.17 17.09 29.92
CA PRO A 779 -32.23 17.40 30.86
C PRO A 779 -33.49 17.99 30.18
N GLY A 780 -34.57 17.19 30.16
CA GLY A 780 -35.85 17.56 29.52
C GLY A 780 -36.04 17.03 28.10
N ALA A 781 -35.01 16.46 27.49
CA ALA A 781 -35.09 15.76 26.21
C ALA A 781 -35.68 14.35 26.38
N PRO A 782 -36.74 13.97 25.63
CA PRO A 782 -37.21 12.60 25.58
C PRO A 782 -36.34 11.73 24.65
N CYS A 783 -36.19 10.47 25.01
CA CYS A 783 -35.80 9.43 24.07
C CYS A 783 -36.99 9.06 23.17
N THR A 784 -36.77 8.95 21.88
CA THR A 784 -37.76 8.51 20.89
C THR A 784 -37.20 7.41 19.99
N VAL A 785 -38.09 6.67 19.34
CA VAL A 785 -37.72 5.65 18.35
C VAL A 785 -38.10 6.18 16.95
N ASP A 786 -37.18 6.13 15.99
CA ASP A 786 -37.43 6.62 14.62
C ASP A 786 -38.26 5.62 13.78
N GLU A 787 -38.47 5.96 12.51
CA GLU A 787 -39.24 5.14 11.56
C GLU A 787 -38.55 3.80 11.24
N ASP A 788 -37.23 3.73 11.39
CA ASP A 788 -36.41 2.53 11.18
C ASP A 788 -36.23 1.70 12.47
N GLY A 789 -36.79 2.18 13.59
CA GLY A 789 -36.79 1.49 14.88
C GLY A 789 -35.61 1.83 15.80
N TRP A 790 -34.79 2.83 15.47
CA TRP A 790 -33.64 3.25 16.27
C TRP A 790 -34.04 4.15 17.43
N ALA A 791 -33.58 3.82 18.64
CA ALA A 791 -33.75 4.67 19.81
C ALA A 791 -32.72 5.82 19.82
N PHE A 792 -33.18 7.06 19.96
CA PHE A 792 -32.32 8.23 20.01
C PHE A 792 -32.87 9.31 20.96
N CYS A 793 -31.97 10.07 21.59
CA CYS A 793 -32.33 11.26 22.35
C CYS A 793 -32.66 12.43 21.42
N THR A 794 -33.84 13.02 21.57
CA THR A 794 -34.22 14.22 20.80
C THR A 794 -33.50 15.47 21.34
N PRO A 795 -33.06 16.41 20.48
CA PRO A 795 -32.48 17.68 20.92
C PRO A 795 -33.45 18.55 21.73
#